data_AF-A0A1U7M4W6-F1
#
_entry.id   AF-A0A1U7M4W6-F1
#
_cell.length_a   1.000
_cell.length_b   1.000
_cell.length_c   1.000
_cell.angle_alpha   90.00
_cell.angle_beta   90.00
_cell.angle_gamma   90.00
#
_symmetry.space_group_name_H-M   'P 1'
#
loop_
_entity.id
_entity.type
_entity.pdbx_description
1 polymer ?
#
loop_
_entity_poly.entity_id
_entity_poly.type
_entity_poly.pdbx_seq_one_letter_code
_entity_poly.pdbx_strand_id
1 'polypeptide(L)'
;MNLSNNKIKRSLSFIIVFALIFSFIAPMTGLKVEAANEVDYQVKVRVEGKDSTFVKPITVNINSLDLSQYPGIEKPASDYDSLRAIHGIVKALEKSGIDPKDKSKFNITSNGNYITMINGLAAGEMSGWMYRVDNKNADAGAGDYKIKNGQEVVVFYVEDFMDNIYSWFDKESIITDENKNFELVLNGHAGFDESTPNKVVEGATILVDGKEYKKDGQVLKTDSNGRVSLSLKETGTYHISASKKNAKGQNIISRPYTSVKVNKASAVESNKIKSIEGVKDIEVDLKTTKEKVLSSLPKTTNIVDSGGKKHIVDLKWTLDNYSGEKIGQYKAVASFILPEGVVQTEPKTELSLTTKVVVKAKEATNSTNVDKAIEKTVNYYKNNNPLDPNGDWEAYIGLWGVDKTIDKEYQWESIDPGFGSNISTNETITYAYSLLAKGKDPSNIWGGRNLFKELSTQQRKDGVFTNIGKHIFAMLLLDTGREMGADVGDWNDINRQRAIDGLLKMQNKDGSFGSFSYLDHTGWSLIALSEYRDQANVHKAIDKAIGFLKEKQTDNGSFDYNDGSEKGENSNSISVVIQGLVAIGEDVLNPNGPWAKNGNTPVDALLRYQRDDGSFLWKPNTSITGPTTKQAMVALADIKNGRSTWHRLGKEVFLSSVGEKDVKALISDINKLPKEDKITFDDKTSIMKAYNKYLQLPEKYRSKVTNSLVLLKAKETLDKIENKINAINDGIWELPGNASDISLKHKEKVLDLIKQYNSLSDSDKKHIKYYDELKAAKAQIDKLLKEEEIKEEEKEENEGTKAPIKDSNNSNNSPKTGDEGIVVSIILFITSLFMIIFLSKRKKIS
;
A
#
# COMPACT_ATOMS: atom_id res chain seq x y z
N MET A 1 22.26 -40.25 6.23
CA MET A 1 21.13 -40.79 7.03
C MET A 1 21.63 -40.89 8.47
N ASN A 2 21.14 -40.03 9.37
CA ASN A 2 21.50 -39.96 10.82
C ASN A 2 22.99 -39.64 11.13
N LEU A 3 23.38 -39.02 12.26
CA LEU A 3 22.65 -38.28 13.31
C LEU A 3 23.63 -37.35 14.07
N SER A 4 23.09 -36.35 14.80
CA SER A 4 23.65 -35.71 16.02
C SER A 4 25.02 -34.98 16.00
N ASN A 5 24.98 -33.65 16.17
CA ASN A 5 25.62 -32.85 17.26
C ASN A 5 26.95 -33.35 17.91
N ASN A 6 27.97 -32.53 18.24
CA ASN A 6 27.92 -31.13 18.73
C ASN A 6 29.31 -30.43 18.85
N LYS A 7 29.35 -29.08 18.71
CA LYS A 7 30.21 -28.07 19.42
C LYS A 7 31.78 -28.03 19.39
N ILE A 8 32.27 -26.87 18.91
CA ILE A 8 33.32 -25.96 19.49
C ILE A 8 34.84 -26.26 19.34
N LYS A 9 35.51 -25.49 18.43
CA LYS A 9 36.76 -24.68 18.63
C LYS A 9 37.22 -24.06 17.27
N ARG A 10 37.33 -22.73 17.10
CA ARG A 10 38.39 -21.75 17.51
C ARG A 10 39.52 -21.52 16.48
N SER A 11 39.43 -20.44 15.71
CA SER A 11 40.50 -19.50 15.31
C SER A 11 39.79 -18.30 14.63
N LEU A 12 39.93 -17.01 14.96
CA LEU A 12 40.94 -16.19 15.64
C LEU A 12 42.08 -15.69 14.73
N SER A 13 41.82 -14.57 14.05
CA SER A 13 42.77 -13.65 13.37
C SER A 13 41.96 -12.42 12.92
N PHE A 14 42.40 -11.16 13.03
CA PHE A 14 43.61 -10.61 13.67
C PHE A 14 43.29 -9.22 14.28
N ILE A 15 44.09 -8.77 15.26
CA ILE A 15 43.99 -7.45 15.92
C ILE A 15 44.83 -6.42 15.14
N ILE A 16 44.43 -5.13 15.08
CA ILE A 16 45.20 -3.87 14.77
C ILE A 16 44.15 -2.78 14.36
N VAL A 17 44.14 -1.50 14.80
CA VAL A 17 45.02 -0.65 15.64
C VAL A 17 44.27 0.61 16.18
N PHE A 18 44.65 1.13 17.38
CA PHE A 18 44.43 2.48 18.00
C PHE A 18 43.01 3.12 18.03
N ALA A 19 42.45 3.72 19.10
CA ALA A 19 42.85 4.10 20.48
C ALA A 19 43.63 5.43 20.72
N LEU A 20 43.39 6.03 21.93
CA LEU A 20 44.04 7.22 22.57
C LEU A 20 43.55 8.60 22.06
N ILE A 21 43.34 9.68 22.87
CA ILE A 21 43.44 10.02 24.32
C ILE A 21 42.31 11.07 24.63
N PHE A 22 41.61 11.21 25.76
CA PHE A 22 41.56 10.63 27.13
C PHE A 22 42.27 11.41 28.28
N SER A 23 41.55 12.33 28.96
CA SER A 23 41.98 13.10 30.15
C SER A 23 40.77 13.60 30.99
N PHE A 24 40.68 13.57 32.33
CA PHE A 24 41.45 13.03 33.48
C PHE A 24 40.41 12.28 34.38
N ILE A 25 40.62 11.12 35.05
CA ILE A 25 41.58 10.75 36.12
C ILE A 25 41.36 11.61 37.39
N ALA A 26 41.09 11.12 38.61
CA ALA A 26 41.19 9.79 39.27
C ALA A 26 40.13 9.65 40.42
N PRO A 27 40.13 8.61 41.31
CA PRO A 27 40.86 7.34 41.31
C PRO A 27 39.98 6.08 41.58
N MET A 28 40.66 4.93 41.75
CA MET A 28 40.20 3.61 42.20
C MET A 28 39.49 3.64 43.59
N THR A 29 38.77 2.62 44.10
CA THR A 29 38.76 1.17 43.78
C THR A 29 37.42 0.54 44.23
N GLY A 30 36.96 -0.55 43.59
CA GLY A 30 35.85 -1.35 44.14
C GLY A 30 35.27 -2.39 43.19
N LEU A 31 35.86 -3.58 43.10
CA LEU A 31 35.28 -4.70 42.35
C LEU A 31 34.04 -5.26 43.08
N LYS A 32 32.88 -5.17 42.43
CA LYS A 32 31.76 -6.10 42.64
C LYS A 32 31.11 -6.42 41.29
N VAL A 33 31.08 -7.73 41.00
CA VAL A 33 30.22 -8.50 40.08
C VAL A 33 29.30 -7.69 39.15
N GLU A 34 29.46 -7.91 37.84
CA GLU A 34 28.46 -7.52 36.84
C GLU A 34 27.13 -8.24 37.12
N ALA A 35 26.16 -7.49 37.66
CA ALA A 35 24.75 -7.79 37.43
C ALA A 35 24.40 -7.43 35.97
N ALA A 36 23.39 -8.06 35.39
CA ALA A 36 22.90 -7.68 34.08
C ALA A 36 22.39 -6.22 34.08
N ASN A 37 22.51 -5.53 32.95
CA ASN A 37 22.04 -4.15 32.81
C ASN A 37 20.50 -4.09 32.91
N GLU A 38 19.98 -3.89 34.12
CA GLU A 38 18.60 -3.44 34.32
C GLU A 38 18.43 -2.06 33.67
N VAL A 39 17.49 -1.95 32.73
CA VAL A 39 17.13 -0.67 32.12
C VAL A 39 16.03 -0.04 32.97
N ASP A 40 16.45 0.84 33.89
CA ASP A 40 15.55 1.64 34.73
C ASP A 40 14.50 2.36 33.88
N TYR A 41 13.25 1.88 33.93
CA TYR A 41 12.12 2.59 33.33
C TYR A 41 11.74 3.75 34.22
N GLN A 42 11.81 4.97 33.70
CA GLN A 42 11.45 6.18 34.42
C GLN A 42 10.00 6.56 34.11
N VAL A 43 9.23 6.86 35.15
CA VAL A 43 7.89 7.45 35.05
C VAL A 43 7.84 8.66 35.96
N LYS A 44 7.35 9.79 35.45
CA LYS A 44 7.08 10.99 36.26
C LYS A 44 5.66 10.88 36.81
N VAL A 45 5.46 11.10 38.11
CA VAL A 45 4.15 10.88 38.74
C VAL A 45 3.81 12.01 39.70
N ARG A 46 2.56 12.48 39.67
CA ARG A 46 1.98 13.44 40.61
C ARG A 46 0.60 12.95 41.07
N VAL A 47 0.28 13.15 42.35
CA VAL A 47 -1.04 12.79 42.92
C VAL A 47 -1.63 13.98 43.66
N GLU A 48 -2.76 14.48 43.16
CA GLU A 48 -3.47 15.65 43.66
C GLU A 48 -4.75 15.23 44.41
N GLY A 49 -4.76 15.36 45.74
CA GLY A 49 -5.98 15.23 46.54
C GLY A 49 -6.86 16.49 46.45
N LYS A 50 -8.05 16.42 47.06
CA LYS A 50 -9.08 17.47 47.00
C LYS A 50 -8.55 18.88 47.27
N ASP A 51 -7.92 19.11 48.43
CA ASP A 51 -7.42 20.43 48.86
C ASP A 51 -5.89 20.51 48.92
N SER A 52 -5.15 19.40 48.69
CA SER A 52 -3.69 19.34 48.79
C SER A 52 -3.04 18.26 47.89
N THR A 53 -1.81 18.50 47.46
CA THR A 53 -0.98 17.53 46.73
C THR A 53 -0.48 16.44 47.68
N PHE A 54 -0.81 15.17 47.39
CA PHE A 54 -0.38 14.01 48.19
C PHE A 54 0.98 13.46 47.74
N VAL A 55 1.25 13.48 46.43
CA VAL A 55 2.55 13.15 45.84
C VAL A 55 2.98 14.33 44.98
N LYS A 56 4.00 15.06 45.43
CA LYS A 56 4.68 16.08 44.62
C LYS A 56 5.30 15.41 43.37
N PRO A 57 5.39 16.09 42.22
CA PRO A 57 5.85 15.45 40.99
C PRO A 57 7.26 14.88 41.16
N ILE A 58 7.36 13.56 41.02
CA ILE A 58 8.56 12.79 41.30
C ILE A 58 8.82 11.79 40.17
N THR A 59 10.08 11.63 39.80
CA THR A 59 10.49 10.55 38.89
C THR A 59 10.74 9.26 39.70
N VAL A 60 10.04 8.21 39.32
CA VAL A 60 10.25 6.85 39.85
C VAL A 60 10.95 6.01 38.79
N ASN A 61 12.01 5.33 39.21
CA ASN A 61 12.69 4.31 38.43
C ASN A 61 12.06 2.97 38.82
N ILE A 62 11.78 2.12 37.84
CA ILE A 62 11.07 0.87 38.04
C ILE A 62 11.79 -0.24 37.26
N ASN A 63 12.22 -1.25 37.99
CA ASN A 63 12.96 -2.41 37.49
C ASN A 63 12.19 -3.74 37.65
N SER A 64 10.94 -3.72 38.13
CA SER A 64 10.08 -4.90 38.27
C SER A 64 8.63 -4.63 37.84
N LEU A 65 8.02 -5.64 37.24
CA LEU A 65 6.59 -5.69 36.87
C LEU A 65 5.73 -6.43 37.92
N ASP A 66 6.31 -6.85 39.04
CA ASP A 66 5.57 -7.56 40.08
C ASP A 66 4.88 -6.60 41.07
N LEU A 67 3.56 -6.54 40.95
CA LEU A 67 2.67 -5.82 41.85
C LEU A 67 1.81 -6.74 42.74
N SER A 68 2.01 -8.07 42.69
CA SER A 68 1.19 -9.04 43.44
C SER A 68 1.23 -8.85 44.97
N GLN A 69 2.27 -8.19 45.47
CA GLN A 69 2.45 -7.79 46.87
C GLN A 69 1.57 -6.60 47.33
N TYR A 70 0.79 -5.97 46.44
CA TYR A 70 -0.08 -4.83 46.75
C TYR A 70 -1.55 -5.24 46.68
N PRO A 71 -2.33 -5.12 47.77
CA PRO A 71 -3.70 -5.61 47.81
C PRO A 71 -4.60 -4.95 46.75
N GLY A 72 -5.37 -5.75 46.01
CA GLY A 72 -6.23 -5.28 44.90
C GLY A 72 -5.56 -5.26 43.53
N ILE A 73 -4.29 -5.67 43.43
CA ILE A 73 -3.54 -5.87 42.19
C ILE A 73 -3.12 -7.35 42.09
N GLU A 74 -4.10 -8.23 41.91
CA GLU A 74 -3.92 -9.70 42.00
C GLU A 74 -3.45 -10.34 40.67
N LYS A 75 -3.14 -9.51 39.67
CA LYS A 75 -2.63 -9.92 38.35
C LYS A 75 -1.14 -10.33 38.43
N PRO A 76 -0.77 -11.57 38.04
CA PRO A 76 0.61 -12.05 38.10
C PRO A 76 1.60 -11.22 37.28
N ALA A 77 2.86 -11.20 37.71
CA ALA A 77 3.96 -10.51 36.99
C ALA A 77 4.16 -11.02 35.55
N SER A 78 3.83 -12.29 35.28
CA SER A 78 3.85 -12.91 33.95
C SER A 78 2.86 -12.30 32.95
N ASP A 79 1.82 -11.65 33.45
CA ASP A 79 0.67 -11.20 32.67
C ASP A 79 0.81 -9.72 32.26
N TYR A 80 1.97 -9.12 32.59
CA TYR A 80 2.41 -7.80 32.14
C TYR A 80 3.48 -7.94 31.06
N ASP A 81 3.07 -7.79 29.81
CA ASP A 81 3.96 -7.70 28.65
C ASP A 81 4.80 -6.41 28.56
N SER A 82 4.54 -5.45 29.46
CA SER A 82 5.11 -4.09 29.47
C SER A 82 4.69 -3.34 30.74
N LEU A 83 5.37 -2.23 31.04
CA LEU A 83 5.06 -1.44 32.23
C LEU A 83 3.68 -0.76 32.12
N ARG A 84 2.96 -0.65 33.24
CA ARG A 84 1.60 -0.06 33.30
C ARG A 84 1.58 1.17 34.21
N ALA A 85 0.66 2.12 33.95
CA ALA A 85 0.57 3.36 34.72
C ALA A 85 0.52 3.14 36.26
N ILE A 86 -0.16 2.10 36.72
CA ILE A 86 -0.23 1.71 38.14
C ILE A 86 1.14 1.43 38.78
N HIS A 87 2.13 0.93 38.04
CA HIS A 87 3.48 0.69 38.56
C HIS A 87 4.14 2.03 38.97
N GLY A 88 3.94 3.07 38.15
CA GLY A 88 4.34 4.44 38.46
C GLY A 88 3.65 4.95 39.73
N ILE A 89 2.32 4.84 39.77
CA ILE A 89 1.50 5.32 40.88
C ILE A 89 1.92 4.68 42.21
N VAL A 90 2.02 3.35 42.27
CA VAL A 90 2.43 2.61 43.48
C VAL A 90 3.83 3.03 43.93
N LYS A 91 4.82 3.09 43.03
CA LYS A 91 6.19 3.49 43.42
C LYS A 91 6.30 4.96 43.82
N ALA A 92 5.44 5.83 43.31
CA ALA A 92 5.43 7.24 43.68
C ALA A 92 4.78 7.48 45.06
N LEU A 93 3.78 6.66 45.42
CA LEU A 93 3.20 6.62 46.76
C LEU A 93 4.23 6.11 47.79
N GLU A 94 4.93 5.00 47.51
CA GLU A 94 6.01 4.48 48.38
C GLU A 94 7.09 5.54 48.63
N LYS A 95 7.64 6.17 47.57
CA LYS A 95 8.65 7.23 47.72
C LYS A 95 8.14 8.48 48.46
N SER A 96 6.82 8.66 48.57
CA SER A 96 6.19 9.78 49.28
C SER A 96 5.74 9.43 50.70
N GLY A 97 6.03 8.22 51.19
CA GLY A 97 5.63 7.77 52.53
C GLY A 97 4.16 7.39 52.68
N ILE A 98 3.45 7.18 51.57
CA ILE A 98 2.08 6.65 51.57
C ILE A 98 2.18 5.17 51.23
N ASP A 99 2.10 4.29 52.25
CA ASP A 99 2.23 2.84 52.05
C ASP A 99 1.06 2.28 51.19
N PRO A 100 1.33 1.74 49.99
CA PRO A 100 0.27 1.18 49.15
C PRO A 100 -0.24 -0.20 49.62
N LYS A 101 0.33 -0.76 50.70
CA LYS A 101 -0.11 -2.03 51.30
C LYS A 101 -1.11 -1.85 52.44
N ASP A 102 -1.13 -0.67 53.06
CA ASP A 102 -2.16 -0.29 54.05
C ASP A 102 -3.45 0.10 53.33
N LYS A 103 -4.50 -0.74 53.46
CA LYS A 103 -5.82 -0.50 52.86
C LYS A 103 -6.54 0.77 53.39
N SER A 104 -6.07 1.37 54.48
CA SER A 104 -6.52 2.69 54.97
C SER A 104 -5.78 3.87 54.33
N LYS A 105 -4.72 3.61 53.57
CA LYS A 105 -3.91 4.60 52.82
C LYS A 105 -4.07 4.45 51.32
N PHE A 106 -4.18 3.24 50.80
CA PHE A 106 -4.39 2.99 49.38
C PHE A 106 -5.36 1.83 49.19
N ASN A 107 -6.40 2.05 48.39
CA ASN A 107 -7.33 0.98 48.04
C ASN A 107 -7.64 1.05 46.55
N ILE A 108 -7.67 -0.12 45.92
CA ILE A 108 -7.74 -0.28 44.47
C ILE A 108 -8.46 -1.60 44.14
N THR A 109 -9.20 -1.61 43.05
CA THR A 109 -9.96 -2.77 42.59
C THR A 109 -9.73 -3.03 41.10
N SER A 110 -10.34 -4.10 40.59
CA SER A 110 -10.31 -4.46 39.16
C SER A 110 -8.87 -4.68 38.64
N ASN A 111 -8.05 -5.39 39.41
CA ASN A 111 -6.63 -5.67 39.12
C ASN A 111 -5.81 -4.43 38.78
N GLY A 112 -5.89 -3.41 39.65
CA GLY A 112 -5.15 -2.16 39.49
C GLY A 112 -5.81 -1.11 38.58
N ASN A 113 -6.99 -1.39 37.99
CA ASN A 113 -7.63 -0.47 37.05
C ASN A 113 -8.46 0.65 37.69
N TYR A 114 -9.01 0.45 38.90
CA TYR A 114 -9.91 1.43 39.53
C TYR A 114 -9.46 1.78 40.96
N ILE A 115 -8.97 3.01 41.15
CA ILE A 115 -8.48 3.50 42.44
C ILE A 115 -9.67 4.00 43.27
N THR A 116 -9.90 3.39 44.43
CA THR A 116 -11.00 3.76 45.33
C THR A 116 -10.55 4.64 46.49
N MET A 117 -9.26 4.67 46.85
CA MET A 117 -8.72 5.52 47.90
C MET A 117 -7.23 5.84 47.70
N ILE A 118 -6.81 7.08 48.00
CA ILE A 118 -5.41 7.44 48.22
C ILE A 118 -5.30 8.35 49.46
N ASN A 119 -4.29 8.10 50.29
CA ASN A 119 -4.01 8.76 51.57
C ASN A 119 -5.23 8.90 52.51
N GLY A 120 -6.11 7.89 52.53
CA GLY A 120 -7.35 7.90 53.32
C GLY A 120 -8.53 8.64 52.67
N LEU A 121 -8.33 9.38 51.57
CA LEU A 121 -9.40 10.05 50.83
C LEU A 121 -10.05 9.05 49.85
N ALA A 122 -11.24 8.59 50.21
CA ALA A 122 -12.05 7.66 49.41
C ALA A 122 -12.80 8.36 48.26
N ALA A 123 -13.08 7.61 47.21
CA ALA A 123 -14.14 7.92 46.25
C ALA A 123 -15.53 7.81 46.90
N GLY A 124 -16.49 8.55 46.39
CA GLY A 124 -17.91 8.53 46.75
C GLY A 124 -18.80 8.28 45.53
N GLU A 125 -20.08 8.63 45.64
CA GLU A 125 -21.06 8.44 44.56
C GLU A 125 -20.81 9.36 43.36
N MET A 126 -20.52 10.64 43.62
CA MET A 126 -20.27 11.67 42.59
C MET A 126 -18.80 12.14 42.54
N SER A 127 -17.93 11.60 43.39
CA SER A 127 -16.54 12.05 43.56
C SER A 127 -15.57 10.89 43.53
N GLY A 128 -14.33 11.10 43.08
CA GLY A 128 -13.38 9.98 43.01
C GLY A 128 -12.04 10.30 42.35
N TRP A 129 -11.28 9.23 42.13
CA TRP A 129 -9.93 9.30 41.58
C TRP A 129 -9.93 9.08 40.07
N MET A 130 -9.38 10.06 39.35
CA MET A 130 -9.11 10.00 37.92
C MET A 130 -7.61 10.06 37.67
N TYR A 131 -7.19 9.71 36.46
CA TYR A 131 -5.80 9.94 36.04
C TYR A 131 -5.72 10.31 34.56
N ARG A 132 -4.60 10.94 34.18
CA ARG A 132 -4.23 11.28 32.81
C ARG A 132 -2.76 10.99 32.57
N VAL A 133 -2.39 10.80 31.30
CA VAL A 133 -1.01 10.58 30.86
C VAL A 133 -0.62 11.66 29.85
N ASP A 134 0.49 12.35 30.09
CA ASP A 134 0.95 13.51 29.32
C ASP A 134 -0.17 14.56 29.07
N ASN A 135 -1.01 14.79 30.10
CA ASN A 135 -2.22 15.64 30.10
C ASN A 135 -3.41 15.18 29.22
N LYS A 136 -3.34 13.99 28.61
CA LYS A 136 -4.41 13.37 27.80
C LYS A 136 -5.22 12.34 28.59
N ASN A 137 -6.45 12.05 28.15
CA ASN A 137 -7.22 10.94 28.71
C ASN A 137 -6.48 9.61 28.46
N ALA A 138 -6.69 8.65 29.37
CA ALA A 138 -6.31 7.27 29.16
C ALA A 138 -7.51 6.48 28.63
N ASP A 139 -7.28 5.67 27.60
CA ASP A 139 -8.25 4.76 26.98
C ASP A 139 -8.42 3.42 27.73
N ALA A 140 -7.66 3.24 28.82
CA ALA A 140 -7.72 2.09 29.71
C ALA A 140 -7.59 2.50 31.19
N GLY A 141 -7.95 1.61 32.10
CA GLY A 141 -7.64 1.78 33.53
C GLY A 141 -6.13 1.72 33.81
N ALA A 142 -5.72 2.20 34.98
CA ALA A 142 -4.28 2.33 35.31
C ALA A 142 -3.54 0.97 35.36
N GLY A 143 -4.27 -0.12 35.56
CA GLY A 143 -3.77 -1.50 35.60
C GLY A 143 -3.39 -2.04 34.22
N ASP A 144 -4.08 -1.62 33.16
CA ASP A 144 -3.85 -2.12 31.80
C ASP A 144 -3.29 -1.08 30.82
N TYR A 145 -3.34 0.22 31.13
CA TYR A 145 -2.73 1.27 30.31
C TYR A 145 -1.20 1.13 30.24
N LYS A 146 -0.69 0.84 29.05
CA LYS A 146 0.75 0.65 28.75
C LYS A 146 1.49 1.98 28.72
N ILE A 147 2.44 2.17 29.63
CA ILE A 147 3.19 3.42 29.75
C ILE A 147 4.63 3.28 29.23
N LYS A 148 5.12 4.35 28.60
CA LYS A 148 6.45 4.44 28.00
C LYS A 148 7.40 5.18 28.93
N ASN A 149 8.70 4.91 28.77
CA ASN A 149 9.76 5.57 29.52
C ASN A 149 9.69 7.10 29.32
N GLY A 150 9.67 7.86 30.42
CA GLY A 150 9.66 9.33 30.44
C GLY A 150 8.28 10.02 30.47
N GLN A 151 7.16 9.29 30.39
CA GLN A 151 5.81 9.91 30.43
C GLN A 151 5.42 10.42 31.84
N GLU A 152 4.54 11.44 31.90
CA GLU A 152 3.92 11.90 33.16
C GLU A 152 2.56 11.23 33.40
N VAL A 153 2.37 10.68 34.60
CA VAL A 153 1.07 10.28 35.15
C VAL A 153 0.61 11.33 36.16
N VAL A 154 -0.53 11.97 35.88
CA VAL A 154 -1.21 12.85 36.85
C VAL A 154 -2.44 12.14 37.36
N VAL A 155 -2.44 11.74 38.62
CA VAL A 155 -3.62 11.22 39.33
C VAL A 155 -4.25 12.36 40.11
N PHE A 156 -5.57 12.51 40.08
CA PHE A 156 -6.27 13.63 40.70
C PHE A 156 -7.65 13.23 41.24
N TYR A 157 -8.05 13.87 42.34
CA TYR A 157 -9.40 13.75 42.89
C TYR A 157 -10.35 14.77 42.24
N VAL A 158 -11.59 14.36 41.96
CA VAL A 158 -12.70 15.24 41.55
C VAL A 158 -13.84 15.19 42.55
N GLU A 159 -14.47 16.33 42.83
CA GLU A 159 -15.58 16.44 43.80
C GLU A 159 -16.99 16.24 43.20
N ASP A 160 -17.12 16.40 41.89
CA ASP A 160 -18.35 16.16 41.12
C ASP A 160 -17.95 15.75 39.69
N PHE A 161 -18.17 14.49 39.29
CA PHE A 161 -17.82 14.03 37.94
C PHE A 161 -18.57 14.79 36.83
N MET A 162 -19.69 15.46 37.13
CA MET A 162 -20.47 16.24 36.17
C MET A 162 -20.06 17.72 36.09
N ASP A 163 -19.29 18.22 37.05
CA ASP A 163 -18.83 19.61 37.16
C ASP A 163 -17.32 19.64 37.44
N ASN A 164 -16.52 19.13 36.49
CA ASN A 164 -15.07 19.11 36.58
C ASN A 164 -14.35 19.47 35.26
N ILE A 165 -13.15 20.03 35.41
CA ILE A 165 -12.22 20.42 34.35
C ILE A 165 -10.83 19.90 34.71
N TYR A 166 -10.23 19.05 33.88
CA TYR A 166 -8.82 18.72 34.03
C TYR A 166 -7.96 19.93 33.65
N SER A 167 -7.11 20.44 34.54
CA SER A 167 -6.36 21.69 34.36
C SER A 167 -4.84 21.56 34.61
N TRP A 168 -4.05 22.29 33.83
CA TRP A 168 -2.58 22.30 33.90
C TRP A 168 -2.00 23.64 33.41
N PHE A 169 -0.84 24.03 33.91
CA PHE A 169 -0.12 25.22 33.43
C PHE A 169 0.68 24.92 32.16
N ASP A 170 0.90 25.95 31.34
CA ASP A 170 1.75 25.90 30.13
C ASP A 170 3.24 25.60 30.39
N LYS A 171 3.71 25.80 31.63
CA LYS A 171 5.10 25.59 32.05
C LYS A 171 5.15 24.76 33.32
N GLU A 172 5.84 23.61 33.30
CA GLU A 172 6.00 22.76 34.50
C GLU A 172 6.93 23.38 35.57
N SER A 173 7.87 24.23 35.13
CA SER A 173 8.75 24.98 36.02
C SER A 173 9.20 26.30 35.40
N ILE A 174 9.61 27.23 36.25
CA ILE A 174 10.16 28.54 35.90
C ILE A 174 11.37 28.81 36.80
N ILE A 175 12.41 29.45 36.26
CA ILE A 175 13.45 30.10 37.05
C ILE A 175 13.31 31.61 36.85
N THR A 176 13.25 32.34 37.95
CA THR A 176 13.16 33.81 37.99
C THR A 176 14.03 34.35 39.11
N ASP A 177 14.19 35.66 39.17
CA ASP A 177 14.83 36.36 40.28
C ASP A 177 13.76 37.09 41.12
N GLU A 178 14.09 37.48 42.35
CA GLU A 178 13.14 38.14 43.26
C GLU A 178 12.52 39.43 42.68
N ASN A 179 11.24 39.66 42.96
CA ASN A 179 10.39 40.77 42.49
C ASN A 179 10.14 40.85 40.97
N LYS A 180 10.82 40.06 40.14
CA LYS A 180 10.59 39.98 38.70
C LYS A 180 9.23 39.32 38.39
N ASN A 181 8.51 39.85 37.39
CA ASN A 181 7.25 39.25 36.93
C ASN A 181 7.50 38.06 36.00
N PHE A 182 6.69 37.01 36.13
CA PHE A 182 6.62 35.87 35.21
C PHE A 182 5.16 35.54 34.89
N GLU A 183 4.92 34.98 33.70
CA GLU A 183 3.58 34.62 33.22
C GLU A 183 3.36 33.10 33.17
N LEU A 184 2.12 32.71 33.50
CA LEU A 184 1.57 31.37 33.34
C LEU A 184 0.23 31.43 32.59
N VAL A 185 -0.09 30.36 31.87
CA VAL A 185 -1.40 30.15 31.24
C VAL A 185 -2.00 28.87 31.80
N LEU A 186 -3.19 28.96 32.40
CA LEU A 186 -3.93 27.83 32.92
C LEU A 186 -4.85 27.25 31.82
N ASN A 187 -4.45 26.10 31.32
CA ASN A 187 -5.21 25.31 30.34
C ASN A 187 -6.20 24.39 31.06
N GLY A 188 -7.27 24.02 30.37
CA GLY A 188 -8.34 23.19 30.88
C GLY A 188 -9.02 22.34 29.81
N HIS A 189 -9.48 21.16 30.20
CA HIS A 189 -10.29 20.27 29.38
C HIS A 189 -11.52 19.84 30.19
N ALA A 190 -12.73 20.09 29.67
CA ALA A 190 -13.98 19.83 30.37
C ALA A 190 -14.65 18.56 29.83
N GLY A 191 -15.05 17.66 30.73
CA GLY A 191 -15.65 16.38 30.36
C GLY A 191 -14.66 15.31 29.89
N PHE A 192 -15.21 14.21 29.37
CA PHE A 192 -14.47 12.98 29.03
C PHE A 192 -14.15 12.84 27.54
N ASP A 193 -14.77 13.63 26.66
CA ASP A 193 -14.61 13.52 25.21
C ASP A 193 -13.43 14.36 24.70
N GLU A 194 -12.36 13.68 24.23
CA GLU A 194 -11.18 14.34 23.64
C GLU A 194 -11.47 15.14 22.36
N SER A 195 -12.65 14.98 21.73
CA SER A 195 -13.09 15.85 20.64
C SER A 195 -13.38 17.28 21.11
N THR A 196 -13.63 17.47 22.41
CA THR A 196 -13.83 18.79 23.04
C THR A 196 -12.53 19.59 22.98
N PRO A 197 -12.50 20.75 22.30
CA PRO A 197 -11.29 21.56 22.23
C PRO A 197 -10.84 22.01 23.62
N ASN A 198 -9.54 21.90 23.90
CA ASN A 198 -8.94 22.45 25.11
C ASN A 198 -9.24 23.95 25.20
N LYS A 199 -9.67 24.40 26.37
CA LYS A 199 -9.99 25.80 26.68
C LYS A 199 -9.04 26.34 27.73
N VAL A 200 -9.04 27.65 27.88
CA VAL A 200 -8.35 28.35 28.96
C VAL A 200 -9.27 28.46 30.17
N VAL A 201 -8.73 28.38 31.39
CA VAL A 201 -9.54 28.42 32.62
C VAL A 201 -9.55 29.84 33.18
N GLU A 202 -10.58 30.60 32.85
CA GLU A 202 -10.83 31.95 33.41
C GLU A 202 -11.23 31.89 34.89
N GLY A 203 -10.82 32.92 35.66
CA GLY A 203 -11.34 33.21 37.00
C GLY A 203 -10.90 32.24 38.11
N ALA A 204 -9.92 31.38 37.87
CA ALA A 204 -9.34 30.49 38.88
C ALA A 204 -8.42 31.28 39.83
N THR A 205 -8.58 31.08 41.14
CA THR A 205 -7.72 31.67 42.17
C THR A 205 -6.35 31.02 42.14
N ILE A 206 -5.28 31.82 42.08
CA ILE A 206 -3.91 31.31 42.14
C ILE A 206 -3.47 31.08 43.59
N LEU A 207 -2.81 29.94 43.81
CA LEU A 207 -2.31 29.48 45.09
C LEU A 207 -0.79 29.35 45.04
N VAL A 208 -0.08 30.00 45.97
CA VAL A 208 1.38 29.87 46.16
C VAL A 208 1.63 29.08 47.44
N ASP A 209 2.32 27.94 47.31
CA ASP A 209 2.54 26.96 48.39
C ASP A 209 1.24 26.61 49.16
N GLY A 210 0.16 26.48 48.38
CA GLY A 210 -1.18 26.12 48.86
C GLY A 210 -2.04 27.28 49.37
N LYS A 211 -1.50 28.50 49.52
CA LYS A 211 -2.22 29.68 50.05
C LYS A 211 -2.64 30.63 48.93
N GLU A 212 -3.79 31.28 49.06
CA GLU A 212 -4.24 32.32 48.11
C GLU A 212 -3.18 33.41 47.92
N TYR A 213 -2.69 33.58 46.70
CA TYR A 213 -1.73 34.64 46.39
C TYR A 213 -2.48 35.96 46.20
N LYS A 214 -2.01 37.01 46.89
CA LYS A 214 -2.61 38.34 46.83
C LYS A 214 -1.65 39.33 46.17
N LYS A 215 -2.06 39.92 45.05
CA LYS A 215 -1.37 41.02 44.37
C LYS A 215 -2.08 42.31 44.77
N ASP A 216 -1.32 43.26 45.33
CA ASP A 216 -1.82 44.57 45.76
C ASP A 216 -3.08 44.50 46.66
N GLY A 217 -3.08 43.51 47.56
CA GLY A 217 -4.17 43.21 48.52
C GLY A 217 -5.30 42.34 47.96
N GLN A 218 -5.45 42.23 46.64
CA GLN A 218 -6.53 41.47 45.99
C GLN A 218 -6.11 40.03 45.69
N VAL A 219 -7.03 39.08 45.82
CA VAL A 219 -6.80 37.66 45.45
C VAL A 219 -6.60 37.56 43.94
N LEU A 220 -5.43 37.09 43.52
CA LEU A 220 -5.08 37.01 42.11
C LEU A 220 -5.79 35.85 41.42
N LYS A 221 -6.38 36.14 40.27
CA LYS A 221 -7.11 35.18 39.43
C LYS A 221 -6.59 35.19 37.99
N THR A 222 -6.85 34.12 37.26
CA THR A 222 -6.64 34.06 35.81
C THR A 222 -7.62 34.95 35.05
N ASP A 223 -7.16 35.58 33.97
CA ASP A 223 -7.98 36.38 33.06
C ASP A 223 -8.85 35.51 32.13
N SER A 224 -9.60 36.13 31.22
CA SER A 224 -10.42 35.45 30.19
C SER A 224 -9.60 34.62 29.18
N ASN A 225 -8.29 34.81 29.13
CA ASN A 225 -7.33 34.00 28.36
C ASN A 225 -6.65 32.92 29.22
N GLY A 226 -7.08 32.71 30.46
CA GLY A 226 -6.44 31.83 31.44
C GLY A 226 -5.06 32.29 31.92
N ARG A 227 -4.64 33.50 31.55
CA ARG A 227 -3.32 34.07 31.85
C ARG A 227 -3.25 34.65 33.25
N VAL A 228 -2.06 34.63 33.83
CA VAL A 228 -1.76 35.32 35.09
C VAL A 228 -0.29 35.73 35.16
N SER A 229 -0.03 36.89 35.79
CA SER A 229 1.31 37.47 35.93
C SER A 229 1.66 37.66 37.42
N LEU A 230 2.65 36.92 37.90
CA LEU A 230 3.06 36.88 39.32
C LEU A 230 4.47 37.41 39.51
N SER A 231 4.77 37.93 40.70
CA SER A 231 6.13 38.20 41.17
C SER A 231 6.31 37.72 42.62
N LEU A 232 7.45 37.14 42.92
CA LEU A 232 7.74 36.51 44.23
C LEU A 232 8.90 37.24 44.89
N LYS A 233 8.75 37.61 46.17
CA LYS A 233 9.63 38.59 46.83
C LYS A 233 10.82 38.00 47.58
N GLU A 234 10.73 36.75 48.01
CA GLU A 234 11.78 36.06 48.77
C GLU A 234 12.39 34.96 47.91
N THR A 235 13.59 34.53 48.26
CA THR A 235 14.34 33.53 47.50
C THR A 235 13.98 32.12 47.93
N GLY A 236 13.66 31.23 46.99
CA GLY A 236 13.26 29.85 47.31
C GLY A 236 12.66 29.10 46.13
N THR A 237 12.12 27.91 46.39
CA THR A 237 11.35 27.13 45.41
C THR A 237 9.89 27.09 45.83
N TYR A 238 9.04 27.78 45.07
CA TYR A 238 7.61 27.94 45.32
C TYR A 238 6.79 26.98 44.45
N HIS A 239 5.67 26.49 44.98
CA HIS A 239 4.75 25.61 44.26
C HIS A 239 3.50 26.42 43.89
N ILE A 240 3.37 26.77 42.60
CA ILE A 240 2.17 27.47 42.12
C ILE A 240 1.12 26.41 41.74
N SER A 241 -0.10 26.63 42.20
CA SER A 241 -1.29 25.85 41.86
C SER A 241 -2.47 26.80 41.69
N ALA A 242 -3.66 26.28 41.37
CA ALA A 242 -4.88 27.07 41.32
C ALA A 242 -6.06 26.29 41.90
N SER A 243 -7.11 27.00 42.26
CA SER A 243 -8.43 26.44 42.57
C SER A 243 -9.54 27.26 41.92
N LYS A 244 -10.65 26.61 41.58
CA LYS A 244 -11.86 27.25 41.07
C LYS A 244 -13.04 26.53 41.69
N LYS A 245 -13.84 27.23 42.50
CA LYS A 245 -14.95 26.64 43.23
C LYS A 245 -16.29 27.02 42.62
N ASN A 246 -17.22 26.06 42.54
CA ASN A 246 -18.60 26.31 42.13
C ASN A 246 -19.42 26.94 43.27
N ALA A 247 -20.70 27.23 43.02
CA ALA A 247 -21.60 27.80 44.01
C ALA A 247 -21.85 26.92 45.24
N LYS A 248 -21.58 25.60 45.16
CA LYS A 248 -21.64 24.65 46.29
C LYS A 248 -20.33 24.64 47.11
N GLY A 249 -19.29 25.34 46.69
CA GLY A 249 -17.96 25.35 47.35
C GLY A 249 -17.04 24.18 46.99
N GLN A 250 -17.46 23.29 46.08
CA GLN A 250 -16.64 22.20 45.54
C GLN A 250 -15.62 22.77 44.55
N ASN A 251 -14.40 22.23 44.52
CA ASN A 251 -13.38 22.58 43.54
C ASN A 251 -13.61 21.85 42.21
N ILE A 252 -13.81 22.61 41.14
CA ILE A 252 -14.18 22.11 39.80
C ILE A 252 -13.00 22.02 38.82
N ILE A 253 -11.76 22.24 39.29
CA ILE A 253 -10.54 22.02 38.48
C ILE A 253 -9.62 21.01 39.15
N SER A 254 -9.08 20.05 38.38
CA SER A 254 -7.97 19.24 38.88
C SER A 254 -6.79 20.16 39.19
N ARG A 255 -6.08 19.94 40.30
CA ARG A 255 -5.07 20.88 40.78
C ARG A 255 -3.90 20.99 39.77
N PRO A 256 -3.66 22.17 39.18
CA PRO A 256 -2.50 22.38 38.31
C PRO A 256 -1.25 22.56 39.18
N TYR A 257 -0.07 22.30 38.61
CA TYR A 257 1.21 22.42 39.30
C TYR A 257 2.23 23.13 38.40
N THR A 258 3.02 24.02 38.99
CA THR A 258 4.32 24.45 38.42
C THR A 258 5.29 24.85 39.54
N SER A 259 6.57 24.58 39.33
CA SER A 259 7.65 24.84 40.30
C SER A 259 8.43 26.09 39.91
N VAL A 260 8.36 27.14 40.74
CA VAL A 260 9.04 28.42 40.48
C VAL A 260 10.22 28.59 41.42
N LYS A 261 11.43 28.49 40.87
CA LYS A 261 12.67 28.80 41.60
C LYS A 261 12.97 30.30 41.48
N VAL A 262 12.97 30.98 42.61
CA VAL A 262 13.30 32.40 42.76
C VAL A 262 14.72 32.51 43.31
N ASN A 263 15.66 32.98 42.50
CA ASN A 263 17.01 33.29 42.96
C ASN A 263 17.05 34.68 43.62
N LYS A 264 18.10 34.93 44.40
CA LYS A 264 18.40 36.27 44.89
C LYS A 264 18.67 37.21 43.72
N ALA A 265 18.11 38.42 43.74
CA ALA A 265 18.53 39.45 42.80
C ALA A 265 20.01 39.75 43.04
N SER A 266 20.85 39.30 42.12
CA SER A 266 22.23 39.77 42.03
C SER A 266 22.20 41.28 41.80
N ALA A 267 23.06 42.03 42.47
CA ALA A 267 23.32 43.41 42.09
C ALA A 267 23.96 43.40 40.69
N VAL A 268 23.14 43.58 39.65
CA VAL A 268 23.60 43.53 38.26
C VAL A 268 24.42 44.78 37.99
N GLU A 269 25.74 44.63 37.97
CA GLU A 269 26.60 45.53 37.21
C GLU A 269 26.07 45.55 35.78
N SER A 270 25.59 46.73 35.34
CA SER A 270 24.85 46.85 34.09
C SER A 270 25.81 46.70 32.90
N ASN A 271 25.98 45.45 32.45
CA ASN A 271 26.86 45.15 31.34
C ASN A 271 26.35 45.82 30.05
N LYS A 272 27.25 46.47 29.33
CA LYS A 272 26.95 47.10 28.04
C LYS A 272 26.93 46.05 26.93
N ILE A 273 26.21 46.32 25.84
CA ILE A 273 26.35 45.54 24.60
C ILE A 273 27.82 45.55 24.17
N LYS A 274 28.40 44.37 23.91
CA LYS A 274 29.77 44.21 23.40
C LYS A 274 29.77 43.81 21.92
N SER A 275 28.93 42.86 21.54
CA SER A 275 28.70 42.48 20.14
C SER A 275 27.36 41.77 19.96
N ILE A 276 26.80 41.88 18.76
CA ILE A 276 25.64 41.11 18.30
C ILE A 276 26.19 39.96 17.46
N GLU A 277 25.80 38.71 17.72
CA GLU A 277 26.22 37.60 16.85
C GLU A 277 25.44 37.65 15.53
N GLY A 278 26.18 37.63 14.41
CA GLY A 278 25.59 37.60 13.08
C GLY A 278 24.93 36.26 12.79
N VAL A 279 23.76 36.29 12.15
CA VAL A 279 23.10 35.08 11.66
C VAL A 279 23.61 34.73 10.25
N LYS A 280 23.40 33.48 9.81
CA LYS A 280 23.75 33.06 8.45
C LYS A 280 22.81 33.68 7.42
N ASP A 281 23.38 34.10 6.30
CA ASP A 281 22.63 34.37 5.06
C ASP A 281 21.83 33.13 4.65
N ILE A 282 20.64 33.34 4.09
CA ILE A 282 19.78 32.28 3.57
C ILE A 282 19.67 32.36 2.06
N GLU A 283 19.59 31.19 1.42
CA GLU A 283 19.41 31.07 -0.02
C GLU A 283 18.02 30.48 -0.30
N VAL A 284 17.33 31.03 -1.30
CA VAL A 284 15.95 30.64 -1.65
C VAL A 284 15.78 30.59 -3.16
N ASP A 285 14.87 29.74 -3.63
CA ASP A 285 14.58 29.58 -5.04
C ASP A 285 13.80 30.76 -5.62
N LEU A 286 14.00 31.04 -6.91
CA LEU A 286 13.13 31.89 -7.72
C LEU A 286 11.66 31.46 -7.55
N LYS A 287 10.77 32.45 -7.42
CA LYS A 287 9.34 32.34 -7.09
C LYS A 287 9.02 31.93 -5.63
N THR A 288 10.00 31.93 -4.71
CA THR A 288 9.70 31.81 -3.27
C THR A 288 8.93 33.04 -2.76
N THR A 289 7.83 32.83 -2.02
CA THR A 289 6.99 33.91 -1.47
C THR A 289 7.62 34.59 -0.25
N LYS A 290 7.28 35.87 -0.01
CA LYS A 290 7.85 36.67 1.10
C LYS A 290 7.59 36.02 2.46
N GLU A 291 6.41 35.44 2.64
CA GLU A 291 5.95 34.75 3.85
C GLU A 291 6.81 33.50 4.11
N LYS A 292 7.11 32.73 3.06
CA LYS A 292 7.97 31.55 3.15
C LYS A 292 9.41 31.95 3.50
N VAL A 293 9.97 32.99 2.87
CA VAL A 293 11.29 33.50 3.24
C VAL A 293 11.33 33.94 4.71
N LEU A 294 10.35 34.74 5.16
CA LEU A 294 10.27 35.20 6.55
C LEU A 294 10.15 34.03 7.54
N SER A 295 9.49 32.93 7.17
CA SER A 295 9.39 31.72 7.99
C SER A 295 10.71 30.93 8.11
N SER A 296 11.61 31.08 7.13
CA SER A 296 12.92 30.40 7.06
C SER A 296 14.07 31.21 7.67
N LEU A 297 13.86 32.49 8.01
CA LEU A 297 14.87 33.31 8.66
C LEU A 297 15.12 32.86 10.12
N PRO A 298 16.36 32.93 10.64
CA PRO A 298 16.69 32.52 12.00
C PRO A 298 15.87 33.28 13.05
N LYS A 299 15.20 32.55 13.96
CA LYS A 299 14.25 33.16 14.92
C LYS A 299 14.93 33.85 16.11
N THR A 300 16.20 33.58 16.37
CA THR A 300 16.97 34.12 17.50
C THR A 300 18.42 34.43 17.12
N THR A 301 19.08 35.25 17.94
CA THR A 301 20.56 35.34 17.98
C THR A 301 21.06 35.50 19.43
N ASN A 302 22.37 35.55 19.62
CA ASN A 302 23.00 35.95 20.88
C ASN A 302 23.44 37.43 20.86
N ILE A 303 23.16 38.14 21.95
CA ILE A 303 23.86 39.36 22.33
C ILE A 303 24.98 38.97 23.29
N VAL A 304 26.21 39.41 23.02
CA VAL A 304 27.34 39.29 23.94
C VAL A 304 27.48 40.60 24.71
N ASP A 305 27.56 40.50 26.04
CA ASP A 305 27.69 41.66 26.92
C ASP A 305 29.16 41.98 27.27
N SER A 306 29.42 43.07 27.99
CA SER A 306 30.77 43.50 28.38
C SER A 306 31.50 42.48 29.25
N GLY A 307 30.78 41.71 30.08
CA GLY A 307 31.32 40.58 30.85
C GLY A 307 31.57 39.32 30.00
N GLY A 308 31.21 39.32 28.72
CA GLY A 308 31.36 38.18 27.81
C GLY A 308 30.24 37.15 27.91
N LYS A 309 29.18 37.41 28.70
CA LYS A 309 28.01 36.52 28.78
C LYS A 309 27.19 36.65 27.50
N LYS A 310 26.74 35.50 26.97
CA LYS A 310 25.77 35.44 25.87
C LYS A 310 24.34 35.45 26.41
N HIS A 311 23.48 36.21 25.75
CA HIS A 311 22.06 36.34 26.05
C HIS A 311 21.26 36.11 24.77
N ILE A 312 20.36 35.13 24.75
CA ILE A 312 19.54 34.83 23.56
C ILE A 312 18.42 35.87 23.45
N VAL A 313 18.19 36.40 22.25
CA VAL A 313 17.10 37.34 21.93
C VAL A 313 16.30 36.87 20.70
N ASP A 314 14.99 37.10 20.73
CA ASP A 314 14.10 36.85 19.59
C ASP A 314 14.26 37.91 18.49
N LEU A 315 14.26 37.46 17.23
CA LEU A 315 14.41 38.29 16.05
C LEU A 315 13.07 38.50 15.34
N LYS A 316 12.66 39.77 15.20
CA LYS A 316 11.48 40.19 14.42
C LYS A 316 11.93 40.75 13.07
N TRP A 317 11.77 39.95 12.03
CA TRP A 317 12.25 40.23 10.68
C TRP A 317 11.31 41.13 9.86
N THR A 318 11.88 42.15 9.21
CA THR A 318 11.34 42.81 8.03
C THR A 318 12.18 42.44 6.80
N LEU A 319 11.55 42.52 5.63
CA LEU A 319 12.14 42.14 4.35
C LEU A 319 11.49 42.96 3.24
N ASP A 320 12.05 44.12 2.98
CA ASP A 320 11.44 45.14 2.12
C ASP A 320 12.06 45.13 0.72
N ASN A 321 11.25 45.51 -0.28
CA ASN A 321 11.60 45.45 -1.70
C ASN A 321 11.99 44.04 -2.22
N TYR A 322 11.65 42.98 -1.49
CA TYR A 322 11.84 41.60 -1.91
C TYR A 322 10.95 41.24 -3.12
N SER A 323 11.56 40.63 -4.13
CA SER A 323 10.88 40.10 -5.30
C SER A 323 11.35 38.66 -5.55
N GLY A 324 10.51 37.68 -5.22
CA GLY A 324 10.81 36.27 -5.52
C GLY A 324 10.98 36.01 -7.03
N GLU A 325 10.44 36.87 -7.89
CA GLU A 325 10.52 36.76 -9.34
C GLU A 325 11.88 37.18 -9.93
N LYS A 326 12.78 37.76 -9.13
CA LYS A 326 14.07 38.31 -9.60
C LYS A 326 15.24 37.73 -8.82
N ILE A 327 16.14 37.06 -9.54
CA ILE A 327 17.46 36.62 -9.03
C ILE A 327 18.20 37.84 -8.48
N GLY A 328 18.75 37.73 -7.28
CA GLY A 328 19.43 38.85 -6.61
C GLY A 328 19.66 38.62 -5.13
N GLN A 329 20.23 39.63 -4.46
CA GLN A 329 20.42 39.66 -3.02
C GLN A 329 19.51 40.71 -2.39
N TYR A 330 18.68 40.28 -1.45
CA TYR A 330 17.76 41.14 -0.71
C TYR A 330 18.19 41.26 0.75
N LYS A 331 18.02 42.43 1.34
CA LYS A 331 18.40 42.71 2.73
C LYS A 331 17.22 42.42 3.65
N ALA A 332 17.30 41.34 4.43
CA ALA A 332 16.43 41.16 5.59
C ALA A 332 17.02 41.92 6.78
N VAL A 333 16.16 42.53 7.59
CA VAL A 333 16.54 43.29 8.80
C VAL A 333 15.74 42.75 9.96
N ALA A 334 16.41 42.26 11.00
CA ALA A 334 15.77 41.89 12.25
C ALA A 334 15.84 43.06 13.23
N SER A 335 14.77 43.27 13.98
CA SER A 335 14.76 44.04 15.23
C SER A 335 14.67 43.08 16.42
N PHE A 336 15.24 43.47 17.55
CA PHE A 336 15.18 42.71 18.81
C PHE A 336 15.06 43.64 20.02
N ILE A 337 14.62 43.09 21.14
CA ILE A 337 14.55 43.80 22.44
C ILE A 337 15.79 43.42 23.25
N LEU A 338 16.35 44.36 24.02
CA LEU A 338 17.50 44.06 24.87
C LEU A 338 17.12 43.10 26.01
N PRO A 339 17.98 42.11 26.32
CA PRO A 339 17.78 41.22 27.45
C PRO A 339 18.01 41.96 28.77
N GLU A 340 17.26 41.58 29.79
CA GLU A 340 17.27 42.25 31.09
C GLU A 340 18.66 42.21 31.75
N GLY A 341 19.11 43.35 32.28
CA GLY A 341 20.45 43.55 32.83
C GLY A 341 21.51 43.97 31.79
N VAL A 342 21.24 43.84 30.48
CA VAL A 342 22.12 44.40 29.43
C VAL A 342 21.64 45.80 29.04
N VAL A 343 22.54 46.78 29.12
CA VAL A 343 22.25 48.18 28.82
C VAL A 343 22.95 48.65 27.55
N GLN A 344 22.48 49.79 27.03
CA GLN A 344 23.06 50.41 25.85
C GLN A 344 24.51 50.87 26.06
N THR A 345 25.24 50.88 24.95
CA THR A 345 26.50 51.59 24.77
C THR A 345 26.24 53.10 24.70
N GLU A 346 27.30 53.91 24.84
CA GLU A 346 27.25 55.33 24.48
C GLU A 346 28.47 55.64 23.59
N PRO A 347 28.27 56.08 22.33
CA PRO A 347 26.99 56.21 21.63
C PRO A 347 26.28 54.85 21.46
N LYS A 348 24.95 54.89 21.37
CA LYS A 348 24.07 53.70 21.36
C LYS A 348 24.30 52.81 20.14
N THR A 349 24.42 51.51 20.37
CA THR A 349 24.47 50.47 19.34
C THR A 349 23.08 50.24 18.77
N GLU A 350 22.98 50.11 17.44
CA GLU A 350 21.73 49.83 16.75
C GLU A 350 21.16 48.47 17.20
N LEU A 351 19.88 48.43 17.59
CA LEU A 351 19.18 47.20 18.00
C LEU A 351 18.59 46.49 16.78
N SER A 352 19.40 46.35 15.74
CA SER A 352 19.09 45.61 14.53
C SER A 352 20.23 44.67 14.16
N LEU A 353 19.93 43.67 13.33
CA LEU A 353 20.95 42.96 12.56
C LEU A 353 20.42 42.66 11.16
N THR A 354 21.33 42.44 10.23
CA THR A 354 20.98 42.31 8.80
C THR A 354 21.58 41.05 8.22
N THR A 355 20.81 40.34 7.40
CA THR A 355 21.29 39.16 6.68
C THR A 355 20.81 39.20 5.23
N LYS A 356 21.50 38.48 4.34
CA LYS A 356 21.12 38.40 2.93
C LYS A 356 20.14 37.26 2.72
N VAL A 357 19.09 37.55 1.95
CA VAL A 357 18.27 36.56 1.27
C VAL A 357 18.76 36.52 -0.18
N VAL A 358 19.42 35.43 -0.57
CA VAL A 358 19.90 35.24 -1.94
C VAL A 358 18.84 34.48 -2.73
N VAL A 359 18.12 35.17 -3.62
CA VAL A 359 17.23 34.52 -4.59
C VAL A 359 18.11 34.01 -5.73
N LYS A 360 18.18 32.68 -5.89
CA LYS A 360 18.89 32.01 -6.98
C LYS A 360 17.90 31.49 -8.02
N ALA A 361 18.40 31.20 -9.23
CA ALA A 361 17.70 30.22 -10.06
C ALA A 361 17.66 28.90 -9.29
N LYS A 362 16.49 28.27 -9.18
CA LYS A 362 16.37 26.92 -8.62
C LYS A 362 17.24 25.98 -9.46
N GLU A 363 18.11 25.21 -8.83
CA GLU A 363 18.81 24.13 -9.54
C GLU A 363 17.75 23.15 -10.06
N ALA A 364 17.71 22.95 -11.38
CA ALA A 364 16.73 22.08 -11.99
C ALA A 364 16.90 20.64 -11.48
N THR A 365 15.78 19.91 -11.40
CA THR A 365 15.80 18.45 -11.23
C THR A 365 16.31 17.82 -12.53
N ASN A 366 17.62 17.91 -12.70
CA ASN A 366 18.35 17.39 -13.85
C ASN A 366 18.12 15.88 -13.98
N SER A 367 18.29 15.34 -15.19
CA SER A 367 18.18 13.90 -15.48
C SER A 367 18.89 13.02 -14.45
N THR A 368 20.06 13.46 -13.96
CA THR A 368 20.85 12.82 -12.90
C THR A 368 20.07 12.48 -11.62
N ASN A 369 18.99 13.19 -11.28
CA ASN A 369 18.12 12.87 -10.15
C ASN A 369 17.05 11.82 -10.51
N VAL A 370 16.55 11.85 -11.75
CA VAL A 370 15.67 10.80 -12.32
C VAL A 370 16.44 9.48 -12.45
N ASP A 371 17.69 9.51 -12.94
CA ASP A 371 18.56 8.34 -13.07
C ASP A 371 18.83 7.68 -11.70
N LYS A 372 19.12 8.48 -10.65
CA LYS A 372 19.25 7.98 -9.26
C LYS A 372 17.95 7.38 -8.73
N ALA A 373 16.80 8.00 -9.04
CA ALA A 373 15.50 7.48 -8.63
C ALA A 373 15.19 6.15 -9.31
N ILE A 374 15.49 6.04 -10.61
CA ILE A 374 15.42 4.78 -11.38
C ILE A 374 16.34 3.74 -10.77
N GLU A 375 17.60 4.07 -10.47
CA GLU A 375 18.54 3.12 -9.86
C GLU A 375 18.03 2.62 -8.50
N LYS A 376 17.53 3.51 -7.64
CA LYS A 376 16.88 3.15 -6.37
C LYS A 376 15.72 2.17 -6.58
N THR A 377 14.77 2.46 -7.47
CA THR A 377 13.58 1.60 -7.67
C THR A 377 13.91 0.29 -8.41
N VAL A 378 14.90 0.29 -9.31
CA VAL A 378 15.45 -0.95 -9.89
C VAL A 378 16.12 -1.81 -8.81
N ASN A 379 16.84 -1.20 -7.87
CA ASN A 379 17.44 -1.91 -6.72
C ASN A 379 16.37 -2.43 -5.74
N TYR A 380 15.27 -1.70 -5.53
CA TYR A 380 14.10 -2.21 -4.80
C TYR A 380 13.57 -3.51 -5.42
N TYR A 381 13.33 -3.51 -6.73
CA TYR A 381 12.74 -4.66 -7.43
C TYR A 381 13.63 -5.90 -7.51
N LYS A 382 14.97 -5.77 -7.43
CA LYS A 382 15.89 -6.93 -7.29
C LYS A 382 15.55 -7.81 -6.08
N ASN A 383 15.16 -7.16 -4.97
CA ASN A 383 14.80 -7.83 -3.71
C ASN A 383 13.29 -8.09 -3.60
N ASN A 384 12.47 -7.30 -4.30
CA ASN A 384 11.01 -7.32 -4.24
C ASN A 384 10.43 -7.65 -5.63
N ASN A 385 10.88 -8.76 -6.24
CA ASN A 385 10.49 -9.15 -7.59
C ASN A 385 8.95 -9.22 -7.72
N PRO A 386 8.34 -8.62 -8.78
CA PRO A 386 6.91 -8.70 -9.07
C PRO A 386 6.34 -10.13 -8.99
N LEU A 387 5.05 -10.27 -8.73
CA LEU A 387 4.40 -11.55 -8.46
C LEU A 387 3.59 -12.09 -9.65
N ASP A 388 2.44 -11.49 -9.92
CA ASP A 388 1.51 -11.89 -10.97
C ASP A 388 1.04 -10.66 -11.76
N PRO A 389 0.92 -10.74 -13.10
CA PRO A 389 0.47 -9.64 -13.95
C PRO A 389 -0.80 -8.91 -13.49
N ASN A 390 -1.80 -9.59 -12.92
CA ASN A 390 -3.03 -8.93 -12.47
C ASN A 390 -2.78 -7.95 -11.31
N GLY A 391 -1.77 -8.24 -10.48
CA GLY A 391 -1.26 -7.30 -9.49
C GLY A 391 -0.25 -6.32 -10.09
N ASP A 392 0.78 -6.82 -10.78
CA ASP A 392 2.05 -6.10 -10.93
C ASP A 392 2.49 -5.82 -12.37
N TRP A 393 1.65 -6.01 -13.39
CA TRP A 393 1.98 -5.76 -14.82
C TRP A 393 2.77 -4.45 -15.07
N GLU A 394 2.33 -3.33 -14.49
CA GLU A 394 3.02 -2.01 -14.57
C GLU A 394 4.50 -2.06 -14.12
N ALA A 395 4.86 -2.93 -13.18
CA ALA A 395 6.25 -3.07 -12.70
C ALA A 395 7.15 -3.74 -13.76
N TYR A 396 6.65 -4.75 -14.46
CA TYR A 396 7.36 -5.38 -15.60
C TYR A 396 7.59 -4.34 -16.71
N ILE A 397 6.57 -3.53 -17.01
CA ILE A 397 6.59 -2.48 -18.02
C ILE A 397 7.60 -1.39 -17.69
N GLY A 398 7.55 -0.84 -16.48
CA GLY A 398 8.46 0.23 -16.05
C GLY A 398 9.92 -0.24 -15.98
N LEU A 399 10.17 -1.48 -15.55
CA LEU A 399 11.53 -2.06 -15.56
C LEU A 399 12.05 -2.27 -16.98
N TRP A 400 11.23 -2.82 -17.88
CA TRP A 400 11.57 -2.95 -19.30
C TRP A 400 11.92 -1.57 -19.91
N GLY A 401 11.11 -0.55 -19.62
CA GLY A 401 11.28 0.81 -20.16
C GLY A 401 12.59 1.51 -19.78
N VAL A 402 13.30 1.04 -18.74
CA VAL A 402 14.63 1.52 -18.32
C VAL A 402 15.77 0.52 -18.62
N ASP A 403 15.53 -0.42 -19.54
CA ASP A 403 16.48 -1.45 -19.99
C ASP A 403 16.86 -2.42 -18.87
N LYS A 404 15.88 -2.86 -18.06
CA LYS A 404 16.08 -3.80 -16.95
C LYS A 404 15.09 -4.97 -17.03
N THR A 405 15.61 -6.17 -16.80
CA THR A 405 14.86 -7.42 -16.85
C THR A 405 14.85 -8.10 -15.49
N ILE A 406 13.71 -8.70 -15.12
CA ILE A 406 13.58 -9.50 -13.91
C ILE A 406 14.15 -10.91 -14.17
N ASP A 407 15.23 -11.26 -13.50
CA ASP A 407 15.89 -12.58 -13.56
C ASP A 407 15.18 -13.60 -12.67
N LYS A 408 13.94 -13.92 -13.05
CA LYS A 408 13.05 -14.90 -12.41
C LYS A 408 12.15 -15.48 -13.51
N GLU A 409 12.11 -16.81 -13.63
CA GLU A 409 11.12 -17.50 -14.47
C GLU A 409 9.77 -17.55 -13.74
N TYR A 410 8.68 -17.22 -14.46
CA TYR A 410 7.32 -17.32 -13.95
C TYR A 410 6.53 -18.38 -14.72
N GLN A 411 5.67 -19.14 -14.04
CA GLN A 411 4.90 -20.22 -14.69
C GLN A 411 3.98 -19.68 -15.81
N TRP A 412 3.39 -18.50 -15.64
CA TRP A 412 2.56 -17.84 -16.66
C TRP A 412 3.32 -17.44 -17.94
N GLU A 413 4.66 -17.44 -17.96
CA GLU A 413 5.43 -17.26 -19.20
C GLU A 413 5.32 -18.46 -20.16
N SER A 414 4.78 -19.59 -19.71
CA SER A 414 4.74 -20.85 -20.48
C SER A 414 3.45 -21.65 -20.31
N ILE A 415 2.75 -21.52 -19.19
CA ILE A 415 1.50 -22.21 -18.86
C ILE A 415 0.36 -21.19 -18.90
N ASP A 416 -0.79 -21.58 -19.45
CA ASP A 416 -1.99 -20.72 -19.46
C ASP A 416 -2.50 -20.49 -18.01
N PRO A 417 -2.69 -19.24 -17.57
CA PRO A 417 -3.29 -18.93 -16.26
C PRO A 417 -4.79 -19.26 -16.17
N GLY A 418 -5.45 -19.64 -17.27
CA GLY A 418 -6.80 -20.21 -17.30
C GLY A 418 -7.94 -19.21 -17.54
N PHE A 419 -7.66 -17.94 -17.85
CA PHE A 419 -8.71 -16.97 -18.19
C PHE A 419 -9.26 -17.19 -19.60
N GLY A 420 -10.58 -17.06 -19.77
CA GLY A 420 -11.26 -17.24 -21.06
C GLY A 420 -10.95 -16.14 -22.08
N SER A 421 -11.23 -16.41 -23.36
CA SER A 421 -10.97 -15.48 -24.47
C SER A 421 -11.91 -14.28 -24.56
N ASN A 422 -13.11 -14.38 -23.96
CA ASN A 422 -14.09 -13.29 -23.90
C ASN A 422 -14.46 -13.01 -22.44
N ILE A 423 -13.82 -11.99 -21.85
CA ILE A 423 -13.93 -11.64 -20.43
C ILE A 423 -14.14 -10.14 -20.22
N SER A 424 -14.81 -9.78 -19.12
CA SER A 424 -15.06 -8.37 -18.76
C SER A 424 -13.88 -7.70 -18.05
N THR A 425 -13.03 -8.50 -17.42
CA THR A 425 -11.86 -8.18 -16.59
C THR A 425 -10.58 -7.99 -17.43
N ASN A 426 -9.44 -7.67 -16.80
CA ASN A 426 -8.26 -7.11 -17.49
C ASN A 426 -7.14 -8.12 -17.82
N GLU A 427 -7.32 -9.41 -17.56
CA GLU A 427 -6.27 -10.44 -17.67
C GLU A 427 -5.64 -10.48 -19.08
N THR A 428 -6.46 -10.40 -20.14
CA THR A 428 -5.96 -10.35 -21.53
C THR A 428 -4.99 -9.18 -21.77
N ILE A 429 -5.15 -8.08 -21.04
CA ILE A 429 -4.29 -6.88 -21.12
C ILE A 429 -3.05 -7.05 -20.23
N THR A 430 -3.25 -7.39 -18.95
CA THR A 430 -2.17 -7.46 -17.95
C THR A 430 -1.12 -8.51 -18.32
N TYR A 431 -1.54 -9.71 -18.71
CA TYR A 431 -0.62 -10.76 -19.15
C TYR A 431 0.04 -10.44 -20.48
N ALA A 432 -0.68 -9.92 -21.48
CA ALA A 432 -0.08 -9.58 -22.78
C ALA A 432 1.01 -8.51 -22.64
N TYR A 433 0.76 -7.46 -21.84
CA TYR A 433 1.78 -6.44 -21.56
C TYR A 433 2.97 -7.00 -20.75
N SER A 434 2.71 -7.85 -19.75
CA SER A 434 3.78 -8.50 -18.97
C SER A 434 4.62 -9.49 -19.80
N LEU A 435 3.99 -10.16 -20.77
CA LEU A 435 4.65 -11.01 -21.76
C LEU A 435 5.57 -10.17 -22.68
N LEU A 436 5.10 -9.04 -23.21
CA LEU A 436 5.92 -8.12 -24.02
C LEU A 436 7.13 -7.59 -23.24
N ALA A 437 6.94 -7.15 -22.00
CA ALA A 437 8.02 -6.69 -21.13
C ALA A 437 9.05 -7.80 -20.79
N LYS A 438 8.63 -9.07 -20.82
CA LYS A 438 9.48 -10.27 -20.70
C LYS A 438 10.01 -10.78 -22.05
N GLY A 439 9.82 -10.03 -23.14
CA GLY A 439 10.32 -10.36 -24.48
C GLY A 439 9.59 -11.54 -25.15
N LYS A 440 8.33 -11.79 -24.78
CA LYS A 440 7.45 -12.80 -25.39
C LYS A 440 6.46 -12.14 -26.36
N ASP A 441 5.97 -12.92 -27.31
CA ASP A 441 4.93 -12.51 -28.26
C ASP A 441 3.53 -12.97 -27.76
N PRO A 442 2.60 -12.04 -27.44
CA PRO A 442 1.23 -12.38 -27.03
C PRO A 442 0.33 -12.89 -28.17
N SER A 443 0.76 -12.77 -29.43
CA SER A 443 -0.02 -13.22 -30.60
C SER A 443 0.01 -14.74 -30.81
N ASN A 444 0.94 -15.44 -30.13
CA ASN A 444 1.06 -16.90 -30.26
C ASN A 444 1.66 -17.52 -28.98
N ILE A 445 0.81 -17.71 -27.98
CA ILE A 445 1.18 -18.15 -26.62
C ILE A 445 0.31 -19.35 -26.16
N TRP A 446 0.75 -20.04 -25.10
CA TRP A 446 0.00 -21.05 -24.32
C TRP A 446 -0.73 -22.20 -25.06
N GLY A 447 -0.45 -22.45 -26.35
CA GLY A 447 -1.20 -23.43 -27.16
C GLY A 447 -1.45 -22.99 -28.61
N GLY A 448 -1.34 -21.69 -28.86
CA GLY A 448 -1.80 -21.02 -30.08
C GLY A 448 -2.81 -19.89 -29.81
N ARG A 449 -2.95 -19.45 -28.55
CA ARG A 449 -3.76 -18.28 -28.17
C ARG A 449 -3.12 -17.01 -28.71
N ASN A 450 -3.98 -16.08 -29.11
CA ASN A 450 -3.59 -14.78 -29.62
C ASN A 450 -4.34 -13.72 -28.81
N LEU A 451 -3.66 -13.14 -27.82
CA LEU A 451 -4.30 -12.25 -26.85
C LEU A 451 -4.75 -10.92 -27.49
N PHE A 452 -4.10 -10.47 -28.57
CA PHE A 452 -4.58 -9.32 -29.34
C PHE A 452 -5.90 -9.63 -30.04
N LYS A 453 -5.97 -10.77 -30.75
CA LYS A 453 -7.19 -11.19 -31.45
C LYS A 453 -8.35 -11.42 -30.49
N GLU A 454 -8.12 -12.15 -29.40
CA GLU A 454 -9.10 -12.37 -28.33
C GLU A 454 -9.62 -11.04 -27.78
N LEU A 455 -8.73 -10.11 -27.41
CA LEU A 455 -9.10 -8.79 -26.93
C LEU A 455 -9.90 -7.99 -27.96
N SER A 456 -9.55 -8.04 -29.26
CA SER A 456 -10.28 -7.31 -30.32
C SER A 456 -11.78 -7.69 -30.36
N THR A 457 -12.10 -8.97 -30.16
CA THR A 457 -13.49 -9.48 -30.14
C THR A 457 -14.31 -9.01 -28.93
N GLN A 458 -13.66 -8.44 -27.91
CA GLN A 458 -14.31 -7.91 -26.72
C GLN A 458 -14.82 -6.46 -26.92
N GLN A 459 -14.62 -5.86 -28.10
CA GLN A 459 -15.18 -4.54 -28.42
C GLN A 459 -16.69 -4.64 -28.69
N ARG A 460 -17.49 -3.87 -27.96
CA ARG A 460 -18.94 -3.83 -28.13
C ARG A 460 -19.38 -3.04 -29.36
N LYS A 461 -20.68 -3.12 -29.70
CA LYS A 461 -21.30 -2.38 -30.82
C LYS A 461 -21.25 -0.85 -30.69
N ASP A 462 -21.13 -0.30 -29.49
CA ASP A 462 -20.95 1.15 -29.25
C ASP A 462 -19.49 1.64 -29.47
N GLY A 463 -18.53 0.72 -29.65
CA GLY A 463 -17.10 0.99 -29.82
C GLY A 463 -16.27 0.85 -28.55
N VAL A 464 -16.90 0.60 -27.40
CA VAL A 464 -16.26 0.51 -26.08
C VAL A 464 -16.03 -0.94 -25.68
N PHE A 465 -14.99 -1.20 -24.88
CA PHE A 465 -14.75 -2.53 -24.29
C PHE A 465 -15.63 -2.78 -23.05
N THR A 466 -15.20 -2.40 -21.84
CA THR A 466 -16.05 -2.46 -20.63
C THR A 466 -16.16 -1.09 -19.94
N ASN A 467 -15.31 -0.85 -18.94
CA ASN A 467 -15.11 0.45 -18.29
C ASN A 467 -13.99 1.25 -18.99
N ILE A 468 -13.80 2.51 -18.59
CA ILE A 468 -12.80 3.41 -19.20
C ILE A 468 -11.36 2.89 -19.08
N GLY A 469 -10.98 2.30 -17.94
CA GLY A 469 -9.64 1.73 -17.75
C GLY A 469 -9.34 0.57 -18.72
N LYS A 470 -10.26 -0.41 -18.84
CA LYS A 470 -10.13 -1.47 -19.85
C LYS A 470 -10.14 -0.90 -21.27
N HIS A 471 -10.97 0.10 -21.53
CA HIS A 471 -11.10 0.74 -22.84
C HIS A 471 -9.79 1.39 -23.31
N ILE A 472 -9.15 2.18 -22.42
CA ILE A 472 -7.85 2.82 -22.66
C ILE A 472 -6.77 1.78 -22.96
N PHE A 473 -6.56 0.81 -22.07
CA PHE A 473 -5.46 -0.14 -22.25
C PHE A 473 -5.72 -1.18 -23.35
N ALA A 474 -6.97 -1.41 -23.74
CA ALA A 474 -7.29 -2.19 -24.95
C ALA A 474 -6.93 -1.42 -26.23
N MET A 475 -7.21 -0.11 -26.31
CA MET A 475 -6.74 0.71 -27.44
C MET A 475 -5.21 0.66 -27.57
N LEU A 476 -4.51 0.88 -26.46
CA LEU A 476 -3.04 0.86 -26.42
C LEU A 476 -2.46 -0.51 -26.83
N LEU A 477 -2.99 -1.62 -26.30
CA LEU A 477 -2.47 -2.95 -26.58
C LEU A 477 -2.80 -3.45 -27.99
N LEU A 478 -3.96 -3.10 -28.54
CA LEU A 478 -4.32 -3.50 -29.91
C LEU A 478 -3.56 -2.69 -30.97
N ASP A 479 -3.27 -1.42 -30.70
CA ASP A 479 -2.32 -0.64 -31.51
C ASP A 479 -0.89 -1.19 -31.38
N THR A 480 -0.44 -1.55 -30.17
CA THR A 480 0.85 -2.23 -29.93
C THR A 480 0.97 -3.49 -30.80
N GLY A 481 -0.06 -4.34 -30.83
CA GLY A 481 -0.09 -5.53 -31.68
C GLY A 481 -0.08 -5.22 -33.18
N ARG A 482 -0.73 -4.13 -33.61
CA ARG A 482 -0.74 -3.69 -35.01
C ARG A 482 0.63 -3.18 -35.46
N GLU A 483 1.33 -2.44 -34.59
CA GLU A 483 2.69 -1.94 -34.86
C GLU A 483 3.72 -3.07 -34.92
N MET A 484 3.54 -4.12 -34.10
CA MET A 484 4.31 -5.37 -34.20
C MET A 484 3.99 -6.22 -35.45
N GLY A 485 2.93 -5.90 -36.19
CA GLY A 485 2.47 -6.67 -37.35
C GLY A 485 1.75 -7.99 -36.99
N ALA A 486 1.21 -8.11 -35.78
CA ALA A 486 0.45 -9.28 -35.34
C ALA A 486 -0.97 -9.35 -35.96
N ASP A 487 -1.57 -10.53 -35.93
CA ASP A 487 -3.00 -10.71 -36.20
C ASP A 487 -3.82 -10.12 -35.04
N VAL A 488 -4.22 -8.86 -35.18
CA VAL A 488 -5.06 -8.13 -34.20
C VAL A 488 -6.56 -8.35 -34.41
N GLY A 489 -6.95 -9.40 -35.13
CA GLY A 489 -8.36 -9.75 -35.34
C GLY A 489 -9.18 -8.64 -35.98
N ASP A 490 -10.24 -8.23 -35.28
CA ASP A 490 -11.18 -7.22 -35.75
C ASP A 490 -10.68 -5.77 -35.56
N TRP A 491 -9.45 -5.54 -35.10
CA TRP A 491 -8.90 -4.18 -34.87
C TRP A 491 -8.43 -3.47 -36.17
N ASN A 492 -9.39 -3.28 -37.08
CA ASN A 492 -9.25 -2.45 -38.28
C ASN A 492 -9.52 -0.97 -37.97
N ASP A 493 -9.27 -0.08 -38.95
CA ASP A 493 -9.40 1.37 -38.77
C ASP A 493 -10.82 1.85 -38.41
N ILE A 494 -11.88 1.14 -38.82
CA ILE A 494 -13.26 1.47 -38.43
C ILE A 494 -13.47 1.18 -36.94
N ASN A 495 -13.01 0.02 -36.46
CA ASN A 495 -13.13 -0.38 -35.06
C ASN A 495 -12.20 0.45 -34.15
N ARG A 496 -11.02 0.82 -34.64
CA ARG A 496 -10.12 1.80 -34.01
C ARG A 496 -10.79 3.17 -33.87
N GLN A 497 -11.38 3.73 -34.93
CA GLN A 497 -12.11 5.01 -34.84
C GLN A 497 -13.30 4.94 -33.89
N ARG A 498 -14.07 3.85 -33.91
CA ARG A 498 -15.18 3.61 -32.96
C ARG A 498 -14.70 3.60 -31.50
N ALA A 499 -13.46 3.18 -31.23
CA ALA A 499 -12.87 3.25 -29.90
C ALA A 499 -12.43 4.67 -29.50
N ILE A 500 -11.82 5.44 -30.41
CA ILE A 500 -11.54 6.89 -30.20
C ILE A 500 -12.85 7.61 -29.86
N ASP A 501 -13.86 7.46 -30.71
CA ASP A 501 -15.19 8.06 -30.55
C ASP A 501 -15.90 7.56 -29.28
N GLY A 502 -15.53 6.39 -28.77
CA GLY A 502 -15.96 5.86 -27.49
C GLY A 502 -15.29 6.59 -26.32
N LEU A 503 -13.96 6.73 -26.35
CA LEU A 503 -13.17 7.40 -25.30
C LEU A 503 -13.51 8.90 -25.23
N LEU A 504 -13.64 9.57 -26.37
CA LEU A 504 -14.01 10.99 -26.43
C LEU A 504 -15.39 11.30 -25.81
N LYS A 505 -16.32 10.33 -25.81
CA LYS A 505 -17.63 10.46 -25.12
C LYS A 505 -17.52 10.29 -23.60
N MET A 506 -16.39 9.84 -23.08
CA MET A 506 -16.10 9.73 -21.65
C MET A 506 -15.38 10.96 -21.09
N GLN A 507 -15.17 12.00 -21.91
CA GLN A 507 -14.66 13.29 -21.43
C GLN A 507 -15.78 14.14 -20.81
N ASN A 508 -15.55 14.64 -19.61
CA ASN A 508 -16.44 15.52 -18.86
C ASN A 508 -16.38 16.97 -19.36
N LYS A 509 -17.30 17.80 -18.86
CA LYS A 509 -17.41 19.23 -19.22
C LYS A 509 -16.20 20.06 -18.79
N ASP A 510 -15.50 19.65 -17.72
CA ASP A 510 -14.29 20.30 -17.21
C ASP A 510 -13.01 19.87 -17.93
N GLY A 511 -13.09 18.86 -18.81
CA GLY A 511 -11.96 18.31 -19.56
C GLY A 511 -11.36 17.03 -18.99
N SER A 512 -11.75 16.63 -17.78
CA SER A 512 -11.36 15.34 -17.20
C SER A 512 -11.99 14.15 -17.93
N PHE A 513 -11.47 12.94 -17.70
CA PHE A 513 -12.03 11.69 -18.23
C PHE A 513 -12.55 10.77 -17.11
N GLY A 514 -13.64 10.04 -17.41
CA GLY A 514 -14.23 9.05 -16.50
C GLY A 514 -15.15 9.64 -15.43
N SER A 515 -15.85 8.78 -14.68
CA SER A 515 -16.82 9.20 -13.65
C SER A 515 -16.31 9.08 -12.20
N PHE A 516 -15.04 8.70 -12.03
CA PHE A 516 -14.31 8.55 -10.77
C PHE A 516 -12.80 8.57 -11.09
N SER A 517 -11.94 8.77 -10.08
CA SER A 517 -10.47 8.95 -10.25
C SER A 517 -10.09 9.80 -11.47
N TYR A 518 -10.57 11.04 -11.44
CA TYR A 518 -10.54 11.98 -12.57
C TYR A 518 -9.11 12.32 -13.03
N LEU A 519 -8.12 12.33 -12.12
CA LEU A 519 -6.71 12.54 -12.47
C LEU A 519 -6.13 11.35 -13.23
N ASP A 520 -6.27 10.13 -12.69
CA ASP A 520 -5.67 8.91 -13.25
C ASP A 520 -6.26 8.60 -14.63
N HIS A 521 -7.59 8.63 -14.76
CA HIS A 521 -8.24 8.39 -16.04
C HIS A 521 -7.91 9.47 -17.07
N THR A 522 -7.68 10.72 -16.67
CA THR A 522 -7.21 11.77 -17.59
C THR A 522 -5.78 11.50 -18.05
N GLY A 523 -4.87 11.17 -17.12
CA GLY A 523 -3.49 10.80 -17.46
C GLY A 523 -3.41 9.62 -18.42
N TRP A 524 -4.06 8.50 -18.10
CA TRP A 524 -4.12 7.33 -19.01
C TRP A 524 -4.82 7.63 -20.34
N SER A 525 -5.86 8.49 -20.37
CA SER A 525 -6.52 8.90 -21.63
C SER A 525 -5.58 9.70 -22.52
N LEU A 526 -4.70 10.54 -21.96
CA LEU A 526 -3.67 11.25 -22.73
C LEU A 526 -2.67 10.27 -23.38
N ILE A 527 -2.30 9.17 -22.71
CA ILE A 527 -1.47 8.11 -23.32
C ILE A 527 -2.22 7.48 -24.50
N ALA A 528 -3.49 7.09 -24.33
CA ALA A 528 -4.29 6.48 -25.39
C ALA A 528 -4.50 7.41 -26.60
N LEU A 529 -4.62 8.72 -26.37
CA LEU A 529 -4.92 9.70 -27.41
C LEU A 529 -3.67 10.32 -28.08
N SER A 530 -2.46 10.11 -27.54
CA SER A 530 -1.27 10.84 -28.01
C SER A 530 -0.91 10.57 -29.48
N GLU A 531 -0.99 9.32 -29.93
CA GLU A 531 -0.73 8.90 -31.33
C GLU A 531 -1.95 9.14 -32.26
N TYR A 532 -2.96 9.86 -31.77
CA TYR A 532 -4.17 10.26 -32.51
C TYR A 532 -4.35 11.78 -32.59
N ARG A 533 -3.39 12.56 -32.05
CA ARG A 533 -3.40 14.03 -31.92
C ARG A 533 -3.67 14.81 -33.23
N ASP A 534 -3.41 14.20 -34.39
CA ASP A 534 -3.65 14.79 -35.70
C ASP A 534 -5.15 14.88 -36.05
N GLN A 535 -6.02 14.12 -35.35
CA GLN A 535 -7.46 14.28 -35.47
C GLN A 535 -7.95 15.51 -34.68
N ALA A 536 -8.62 16.46 -35.35
CA ALA A 536 -9.01 17.74 -34.76
C ALA A 536 -10.07 17.65 -33.62
N ASN A 537 -10.73 16.51 -33.45
CA ASN A 537 -11.58 16.19 -32.28
C ASN A 537 -10.73 15.68 -31.10
N VAL A 538 -9.71 14.86 -31.36
CA VAL A 538 -8.76 14.36 -30.35
C VAL A 538 -7.90 15.49 -29.81
N HIS A 539 -7.34 16.34 -30.67
CA HIS A 539 -6.56 17.52 -30.27
C HIS A 539 -7.34 18.38 -29.24
N LYS A 540 -8.58 18.73 -29.56
CA LYS A 540 -9.48 19.49 -28.68
C LYS A 540 -9.84 18.78 -27.37
N ALA A 541 -9.71 17.47 -27.30
CA ALA A 541 -9.90 16.72 -26.06
C ALA A 541 -8.61 16.72 -25.22
N ILE A 542 -7.44 16.60 -25.86
CA ILE A 542 -6.13 16.79 -25.22
C ILE A 542 -6.02 18.21 -24.64
N ASP A 543 -6.37 19.26 -25.39
CA ASP A 543 -6.36 20.66 -24.93
C ASP A 543 -7.17 20.85 -23.63
N LYS A 544 -8.36 20.27 -23.57
CA LYS A 544 -9.22 20.31 -22.38
C LYS A 544 -8.64 19.53 -21.21
N ALA A 545 -8.06 18.35 -21.47
CA ALA A 545 -7.40 17.54 -20.44
C ALA A 545 -6.18 18.26 -19.87
N ILE A 546 -5.38 18.94 -20.71
CA ILE A 546 -4.33 19.86 -20.26
C ILE A 546 -4.95 20.95 -19.38
N GLY A 547 -6.01 21.63 -19.83
CA GLY A 547 -6.71 22.67 -19.07
C GLY A 547 -7.15 22.21 -17.68
N PHE A 548 -7.81 21.05 -17.59
CA PHE A 548 -8.17 20.40 -16.33
C PHE A 548 -6.94 20.18 -15.43
N LEU A 549 -5.89 19.55 -15.96
CA LEU A 549 -4.67 19.25 -15.19
C LEU A 549 -3.95 20.53 -14.72
N LYS A 550 -3.97 21.63 -15.49
CA LYS A 550 -3.42 22.94 -15.09
C LYS A 550 -4.19 23.56 -13.92
N GLU A 551 -5.51 23.37 -13.89
CA GLU A 551 -6.40 23.82 -12.81
C GLU A 551 -6.10 23.05 -11.51
N LYS A 552 -5.92 21.73 -11.61
CA LYS A 552 -5.67 20.86 -10.44
C LYS A 552 -4.21 20.86 -9.95
N GLN A 553 -3.29 21.49 -10.68
CA GLN A 553 -1.87 21.48 -10.30
C GLN A 553 -1.57 22.46 -9.16
N THR A 554 -1.00 21.96 -8.06
CA THR A 554 -0.74 22.71 -6.81
C THR A 554 0.60 23.44 -6.83
N ASP A 555 0.79 24.37 -5.88
CA ASP A 555 2.00 25.21 -5.74
C ASP A 555 3.32 24.46 -5.52
N ASN A 556 3.25 23.15 -5.22
CA ASN A 556 4.41 22.29 -5.02
C ASN A 556 4.70 21.36 -6.23
N GLY A 557 4.01 21.57 -7.36
CA GLY A 557 4.16 20.82 -8.61
C GLY A 557 3.24 19.60 -8.75
N SER A 558 2.59 19.17 -7.67
CA SER A 558 1.68 18.03 -7.58
C SER A 558 0.29 18.33 -8.15
N PHE A 559 -0.64 17.38 -8.04
CA PHE A 559 -2.04 17.53 -8.43
C PHE A 559 -2.96 17.12 -7.27
N ASP A 560 -3.99 17.92 -7.01
CA ASP A 560 -5.03 17.61 -6.01
C ASP A 560 -6.43 17.69 -6.65
N TYR A 561 -7.26 16.68 -6.37
CA TYR A 561 -8.65 16.63 -6.78
C TYR A 561 -9.46 15.97 -5.66
N ASN A 562 -10.48 16.69 -5.19
CA ASN A 562 -11.42 16.22 -4.17
C ASN A 562 -12.68 15.71 -4.87
N ASP A 563 -12.79 14.38 -5.05
CA ASP A 563 -13.99 13.76 -5.64
C ASP A 563 -15.10 13.47 -4.61
N GLY A 564 -14.86 13.81 -3.34
CA GLY A 564 -15.76 13.56 -2.22
C GLY A 564 -15.53 12.23 -1.52
N SER A 565 -14.97 11.22 -2.20
CA SER A 565 -14.56 9.93 -1.62
C SER A 565 -13.09 9.94 -1.19
N GLU A 566 -12.23 10.56 -2.00
CA GLU A 566 -10.81 10.76 -1.73
C GLU A 566 -10.43 12.25 -1.80
N LYS A 567 -9.35 12.58 -1.08
CA LYS A 567 -8.78 13.93 -0.97
C LYS A 567 -7.26 13.88 -0.89
N GLY A 568 -6.63 14.93 -1.40
CA GLY A 568 -5.22 15.24 -1.19
C GLY A 568 -4.26 14.56 -2.17
N GLU A 569 -3.18 15.28 -2.45
CA GLU A 569 -2.07 14.87 -3.31
C GLU A 569 -1.56 13.44 -3.02
N ASN A 570 -1.49 12.63 -4.07
CA ASN A 570 -0.99 11.26 -3.99
C ASN A 570 -0.11 10.91 -5.21
N SER A 571 0.89 10.06 -4.98
CA SER A 571 1.91 9.72 -5.97
C SER A 571 1.45 8.79 -7.09
N ASN A 572 0.34 8.05 -6.94
CA ASN A 572 -0.27 7.28 -8.03
C ASN A 572 -0.80 8.24 -9.11
N SER A 573 -1.64 9.20 -8.72
CA SER A 573 -2.17 10.21 -9.64
C SER A 573 -1.07 11.07 -10.28
N ILE A 574 -0.05 11.49 -9.51
CA ILE A 574 1.12 12.21 -10.07
C ILE A 574 1.83 11.34 -11.13
N SER A 575 2.06 10.06 -10.85
CA SER A 575 2.74 9.13 -11.77
C SER A 575 1.96 8.93 -13.08
N VAL A 576 0.65 8.76 -12.99
CA VAL A 576 -0.22 8.54 -14.16
C VAL A 576 -0.38 9.81 -14.99
N VAL A 577 -0.49 10.98 -14.34
CA VAL A 577 -0.48 12.27 -15.05
C VAL A 577 0.85 12.52 -15.75
N ILE A 578 1.99 12.21 -15.12
CA ILE A 578 3.32 12.29 -15.77
C ILE A 578 3.38 11.45 -17.04
N GLN A 579 2.94 10.18 -17.01
CA GLN A 579 2.92 9.32 -18.19
C GLN A 579 2.07 9.95 -19.32
N GLY A 580 0.89 10.45 -19.00
CA GLY A 580 0.01 11.13 -19.94
C GLY A 580 0.63 12.38 -20.57
N LEU A 581 1.29 13.22 -19.77
CA LEU A 581 1.97 14.42 -20.23
C LEU A 581 3.18 14.10 -21.13
N VAL A 582 4.03 13.16 -20.73
CA VAL A 582 5.17 12.72 -21.54
C VAL A 582 4.70 12.06 -22.85
N ALA A 583 3.58 11.32 -22.82
CA ALA A 583 3.01 10.71 -24.02
C ALA A 583 2.62 11.75 -25.09
N ILE A 584 2.08 12.91 -24.70
CA ILE A 584 1.73 14.02 -25.61
C ILE A 584 2.90 14.98 -25.90
N GLY A 585 4.08 14.75 -25.34
CA GLY A 585 5.30 15.53 -25.59
C GLY A 585 5.50 16.76 -24.71
N GLU A 586 4.82 16.83 -23.56
CA GLU A 586 4.96 17.93 -22.59
C GLU A 586 6.22 17.78 -21.70
N ASP A 587 6.91 18.90 -21.46
CA ASP A 587 8.11 18.95 -20.59
C ASP A 587 7.72 19.02 -19.11
N VAL A 588 7.92 17.90 -18.41
CA VAL A 588 7.66 17.73 -16.97
C VAL A 588 8.91 17.93 -16.09
N LEU A 589 10.08 18.25 -16.64
CA LEU A 589 11.35 18.39 -15.91
C LEU A 589 11.81 19.84 -15.75
N ASN A 590 11.42 20.73 -16.65
CA ASN A 590 11.88 22.11 -16.66
C ASN A 590 11.20 22.97 -15.57
N PRO A 591 11.94 23.51 -14.57
CA PRO A 591 11.38 24.33 -13.48
C PRO A 591 10.92 25.73 -13.93
N ASN A 592 11.13 26.08 -15.21
CA ASN A 592 10.57 27.26 -15.86
C ASN A 592 9.55 26.90 -16.97
N GLY A 593 9.27 25.62 -17.18
CA GLY A 593 8.34 25.11 -18.17
C GLY A 593 6.87 25.30 -17.75
N PRO A 594 5.91 24.95 -18.64
CA PRO A 594 4.49 25.19 -18.39
C PRO A 594 3.93 24.36 -17.22
N TRP A 595 4.60 23.27 -16.80
CA TRP A 595 4.23 22.45 -15.65
C TRP A 595 4.96 22.83 -14.35
N ALA A 596 5.66 23.96 -14.29
CA ALA A 596 6.36 24.38 -13.09
C ALA A 596 5.58 25.42 -12.25
N LYS A 597 5.06 24.99 -11.10
CA LYS A 597 4.39 25.86 -10.11
C LYS A 597 5.40 26.26 -9.05
N ASN A 598 5.71 27.57 -8.94
CA ASN A 598 6.75 28.11 -8.05
C ASN A 598 8.11 27.39 -8.17
N GLY A 599 8.51 27.06 -9.40
CA GLY A 599 9.73 26.30 -9.70
C GLY A 599 9.61 24.79 -9.48
N ASN A 600 8.49 24.28 -8.96
CA ASN A 600 8.29 22.87 -8.65
C ASN A 600 7.56 22.15 -9.79
N THR A 601 8.13 21.03 -10.22
CA THR A 601 7.65 20.23 -11.35
C THR A 601 6.81 19.03 -10.88
N PRO A 602 6.07 18.34 -11.77
CA PRO A 602 5.44 17.06 -11.44
C PRO A 602 6.46 16.00 -10.98
N VAL A 603 7.67 16.02 -11.54
CA VAL A 603 8.74 15.10 -11.16
C VAL A 603 9.28 15.41 -9.76
N ASP A 604 9.45 16.69 -9.41
CA ASP A 604 9.75 17.11 -8.04
C ASP A 604 8.67 16.63 -7.07
N ALA A 605 7.41 16.67 -7.50
CA ALA A 605 6.29 16.20 -6.70
C ALA A 605 6.31 14.68 -6.49
N LEU A 606 6.54 13.89 -7.54
CA LEU A 606 6.66 12.43 -7.44
C LEU A 606 7.84 12.00 -6.56
N LEU A 607 9.02 12.60 -6.75
CA LEU A 607 10.25 12.18 -6.05
C LEU A 607 10.21 12.42 -4.53
N ARG A 608 9.37 13.33 -4.03
CA ARG A 608 9.13 13.49 -2.57
C ARG A 608 8.54 12.24 -1.89
N TYR A 609 7.93 11.34 -2.66
CA TYR A 609 7.34 10.10 -2.15
C TYR A 609 8.30 8.90 -2.21
N GLN A 610 9.49 9.05 -2.82
CA GLN A 610 10.46 7.96 -2.89
C GLN A 610 11.17 7.76 -1.54
N ARG A 611 11.28 6.50 -1.12
CA ARG A 611 11.99 6.06 0.08
C ARG A 611 13.45 5.73 -0.21
N ASP A 612 14.25 5.56 0.84
CA ASP A 612 15.66 5.14 0.69
C ASP A 612 15.83 3.70 0.21
N ASP A 613 14.85 2.83 0.49
CA ASP A 613 14.76 1.49 -0.08
C ASP A 613 14.36 1.47 -1.57
N GLY A 614 13.97 2.62 -2.15
CA GLY A 614 13.60 2.78 -3.55
C GLY A 614 12.13 2.54 -3.89
N SER A 615 11.30 2.14 -2.93
CA SER A 615 9.83 2.13 -3.10
C SER A 615 9.23 3.54 -3.00
N PHE A 616 7.99 3.72 -3.46
CA PHE A 616 7.25 4.97 -3.36
C PHE A 616 6.06 4.83 -2.40
N LEU A 617 5.85 5.81 -1.52
CA LEU A 617 4.68 5.92 -0.65
C LEU A 617 3.48 6.50 -1.40
N TRP A 618 2.27 5.96 -1.20
CA TRP A 618 1.04 6.52 -1.77
C TRP A 618 0.73 7.95 -1.30
N LYS A 619 0.65 8.15 0.02
CA LYS A 619 0.46 9.44 0.69
C LYS A 619 1.49 9.61 1.82
N PRO A 620 1.83 10.83 2.26
CA PRO A 620 2.80 11.04 3.34
C PRO A 620 2.39 10.29 4.61
N ASN A 621 3.36 9.72 5.32
CA ASN A 621 3.16 8.91 6.54
C ASN A 621 2.31 7.62 6.37
N THR A 622 2.04 7.18 5.14
CA THR A 622 1.44 5.84 4.90
C THR A 622 2.51 4.74 4.85
N SER A 623 2.08 3.48 4.93
CA SER A 623 2.91 2.28 4.67
C SER A 623 2.59 1.61 3.32
N ILE A 624 1.66 2.17 2.55
CA ILE A 624 1.18 1.62 1.29
C ILE A 624 2.15 2.00 0.17
N THR A 625 2.78 0.98 -0.43
CA THR A 625 3.81 1.16 -1.49
C THR A 625 3.57 0.35 -2.76
N GLY A 626 2.80 -0.73 -2.71
CA GLY A 626 2.67 -1.72 -3.81
C GLY A 626 2.11 -1.13 -5.11
N PRO A 627 0.86 -0.62 -5.13
CA PRO A 627 0.29 0.01 -6.33
C PRO A 627 1.05 1.25 -6.80
N THR A 628 1.73 1.93 -5.88
CA THR A 628 2.44 3.18 -6.14
C THR A 628 3.78 2.97 -6.84
N THR A 629 4.60 2.06 -6.33
CA THR A 629 5.98 1.87 -6.81
C THR A 629 6.01 1.42 -8.27
N LYS A 630 5.05 0.61 -8.70
CA LYS A 630 4.92 0.16 -10.09
C LYS A 630 4.55 1.30 -11.05
N GLN A 631 3.63 2.18 -10.65
CA GLN A 631 3.25 3.34 -11.48
C GLN A 631 4.33 4.41 -11.54
N ALA A 632 5.01 4.65 -10.42
CA ALA A 632 6.18 5.52 -10.38
C ALA A 632 7.32 4.98 -11.27
N MET A 633 7.51 3.66 -11.31
CA MET A 633 8.50 3.01 -12.19
C MET A 633 8.21 3.25 -13.68
N VAL A 634 6.94 3.16 -14.12
CA VAL A 634 6.56 3.52 -15.50
C VAL A 634 6.73 5.01 -15.76
N ALA A 635 6.31 5.88 -14.83
CA ALA A 635 6.48 7.33 -14.97
C ALA A 635 7.95 7.74 -15.12
N LEU A 636 8.85 7.15 -14.33
CA LEU A 636 10.30 7.34 -14.45
C LEU A 636 10.86 6.82 -15.79
N ALA A 637 10.36 5.67 -16.27
CA ALA A 637 10.73 5.13 -17.58
C ALA A 637 10.30 6.07 -18.72
N ASP A 638 9.09 6.62 -18.67
CA ASP A 638 8.58 7.58 -19.64
C ASP A 638 9.45 8.85 -19.64
N ILE A 639 9.73 9.43 -18.47
CA ILE A 639 10.61 10.61 -18.32
C ILE A 639 12.00 10.36 -18.92
N LYS A 640 12.66 9.24 -18.58
CA LYS A 640 14.02 8.91 -19.07
C LYS A 640 14.12 8.91 -20.59
N ASN A 641 13.06 8.49 -21.28
CA ASN A 641 13.05 8.29 -22.73
C ASN A 641 12.29 9.40 -23.49
N GLY A 642 11.68 10.36 -22.79
CA GLY A 642 10.88 11.44 -23.38
C GLY A 642 9.67 10.96 -24.19
N ARG A 643 9.22 9.72 -23.97
CA ARG A 643 8.19 9.00 -24.74
C ARG A 643 7.56 7.92 -23.89
N SER A 644 6.27 7.66 -24.07
CA SER A 644 5.59 6.68 -23.23
C SER A 644 5.99 5.24 -23.52
N THR A 645 6.33 4.50 -22.45
CA THR A 645 6.79 3.11 -22.46
C THR A 645 5.74 2.18 -23.07
N TRP A 646 4.45 2.48 -22.87
CA TRP A 646 3.32 1.72 -23.46
C TRP A 646 3.38 1.68 -25.00
N HIS A 647 3.67 2.82 -25.63
CA HIS A 647 3.84 2.92 -27.09
C HIS A 647 5.20 2.42 -27.57
N ARG A 648 6.26 2.60 -26.76
CA ARG A 648 7.61 2.09 -27.08
C ARG A 648 7.63 0.57 -27.24
N LEU A 649 6.83 -0.17 -26.45
CA LEU A 649 6.75 -1.63 -26.56
C LEU A 649 6.37 -2.10 -27.98
N GLY A 650 5.43 -1.43 -28.65
CA GLY A 650 5.02 -1.78 -30.03
C GLY A 650 6.10 -1.55 -31.08
N LYS A 651 7.07 -0.66 -30.79
CA LYS A 651 8.09 -0.18 -31.74
C LYS A 651 9.48 -0.74 -31.47
N GLU A 652 9.76 -1.17 -30.24
CA GLU A 652 11.10 -1.57 -29.77
C GLU A 652 11.19 -3.06 -29.36
N VAL A 653 10.06 -3.76 -29.14
CA VAL A 653 10.05 -5.20 -28.83
C VAL A 653 10.19 -6.04 -30.11
N PHE A 654 10.78 -7.23 -29.96
CA PHE A 654 10.80 -8.33 -30.93
C PHE A 654 11.76 -8.31 -32.14
N LEU A 655 12.74 -7.40 -32.17
CA LEU A 655 13.86 -7.49 -33.15
C LEU A 655 15.27 -7.47 -32.55
N SER A 656 15.43 -7.16 -31.26
CA SER A 656 16.74 -6.96 -30.60
C SER A 656 17.28 -8.17 -29.82
N SER A 657 16.40 -9.05 -29.32
CA SER A 657 16.76 -10.13 -28.38
C SER A 657 16.94 -11.52 -29.01
N VAL A 658 16.42 -11.75 -30.22
CA VAL A 658 16.41 -13.07 -30.88
C VAL A 658 17.53 -13.16 -31.92
N GLY A 659 18.40 -14.17 -31.80
CA GLY A 659 19.52 -14.39 -32.72
C GLY A 659 19.77 -15.85 -33.07
N GLU A 660 20.93 -16.13 -33.69
CA GLU A 660 21.29 -17.50 -34.11
C GLU A 660 21.54 -18.46 -32.95
N LYS A 661 21.81 -17.94 -31.74
CA LYS A 661 21.94 -18.75 -30.53
C LYS A 661 20.61 -19.42 -30.19
N ASP A 662 19.52 -18.70 -30.35
CA ASP A 662 18.15 -19.15 -30.03
C ASP A 662 17.64 -20.13 -31.07
N VAL A 663 17.95 -19.90 -32.35
CA VAL A 663 17.77 -20.88 -33.43
C VAL A 663 18.50 -22.18 -33.12
N LYS A 664 19.78 -22.13 -32.70
CA LYS A 664 20.58 -23.32 -32.35
C LYS A 664 20.03 -24.03 -31.11
N ALA A 665 19.61 -23.29 -30.09
CA ALA A 665 19.00 -23.84 -28.88
C ALA A 665 17.64 -24.53 -29.19
N LEU A 666 16.80 -23.90 -30.03
CA LEU A 666 15.54 -24.48 -30.47
C LEU A 666 15.74 -25.74 -31.32
N ILE A 667 16.68 -25.74 -32.28
CA ILE A 667 17.03 -26.95 -33.05
C ILE A 667 17.45 -28.08 -32.10
N SER A 668 18.23 -27.77 -31.06
CA SER A 668 18.61 -28.74 -30.02
C SER A 668 17.42 -29.25 -29.20
N ASP A 669 16.46 -28.39 -28.85
CA ASP A 669 15.25 -28.80 -28.11
C ASP A 669 14.31 -29.65 -28.96
N ILE A 670 14.11 -29.30 -30.24
CA ILE A 670 13.31 -30.11 -31.19
C ILE A 670 13.94 -31.50 -31.38
N ASN A 671 15.27 -31.60 -31.42
CA ASN A 671 15.99 -32.88 -31.51
C ASN A 671 15.87 -33.76 -30.26
N LYS A 672 15.28 -33.28 -29.15
CA LYS A 672 15.00 -34.06 -27.93
C LYS A 672 13.55 -34.55 -27.85
N LEU A 673 12.67 -34.10 -28.75
CA LEU A 673 11.27 -34.51 -28.76
C LEU A 673 11.14 -35.99 -29.17
N PRO A 674 10.09 -36.69 -28.71
CA PRO A 674 9.82 -38.06 -29.16
C PRO A 674 9.56 -38.12 -30.66
N LYS A 675 9.72 -39.32 -31.22
CA LYS A 675 9.26 -39.60 -32.59
C LYS A 675 7.74 -39.53 -32.65
N GLU A 676 7.22 -39.19 -33.83
CA GLU A 676 5.78 -39.03 -34.13
C GLU A 676 4.92 -40.24 -33.71
N ASP A 677 5.47 -41.45 -33.74
CA ASP A 677 4.84 -42.70 -33.33
C ASP A 677 4.98 -43.04 -31.81
N LYS A 678 5.53 -42.12 -31.02
CA LYS A 678 5.86 -42.27 -29.59
C LYS A 678 5.45 -41.08 -28.72
N ILE A 679 4.90 -40.02 -29.31
CA ILE A 679 4.34 -38.87 -28.57
C ILE A 679 3.12 -39.32 -27.78
N THR A 680 3.03 -38.89 -26.52
CA THR A 680 1.82 -38.99 -25.69
C THR A 680 1.46 -37.63 -25.10
N PHE A 681 0.35 -37.55 -24.36
CA PHE A 681 -0.04 -36.32 -23.68
C PHE A 681 0.98 -35.87 -22.60
N ASP A 682 1.79 -36.79 -22.06
CA ASP A 682 2.88 -36.46 -21.12
C ASP A 682 3.94 -35.54 -21.76
N ASP A 683 4.11 -35.59 -23.10
CA ASP A 683 5.04 -34.73 -23.85
C ASP A 683 4.54 -33.30 -24.10
N LYS A 684 3.28 -32.99 -23.74
CA LYS A 684 2.64 -31.70 -24.01
C LYS A 684 3.55 -30.50 -23.64
N THR A 685 4.17 -30.54 -22.48
CA THR A 685 5.05 -29.47 -21.97
C THR A 685 6.30 -29.27 -22.82
N SER A 686 6.94 -30.33 -23.32
CA SER A 686 8.19 -30.24 -24.09
C SER A 686 7.90 -29.76 -25.52
N ILE A 687 6.88 -30.34 -26.16
CA ILE A 687 6.40 -29.96 -27.49
C ILE A 687 5.94 -28.50 -27.49
N MET A 688 5.12 -28.09 -26.52
CA MET A 688 4.63 -26.71 -26.44
C MET A 688 5.74 -25.70 -26.15
N LYS A 689 6.74 -26.03 -25.31
CA LYS A 689 7.90 -25.16 -25.07
C LYS A 689 8.73 -24.95 -26.33
N ALA A 690 8.89 -25.96 -27.17
CA ALA A 690 9.55 -25.84 -28.47
C ALA A 690 8.66 -25.10 -29.51
N TYR A 691 7.36 -25.36 -29.53
CA TYR A 691 6.40 -24.76 -30.45
C TYR A 691 6.28 -23.24 -30.23
N ASN A 692 6.08 -22.82 -28.99
CA ASN A 692 6.03 -21.40 -28.63
C ASN A 692 7.34 -20.69 -28.98
N LYS A 693 8.51 -21.30 -28.71
CA LYS A 693 9.83 -20.77 -29.12
C LYS A 693 9.96 -20.59 -30.63
N TYR A 694 9.48 -21.54 -31.43
CA TYR A 694 9.55 -21.49 -32.90
C TYR A 694 8.71 -20.35 -33.48
N LEU A 695 7.53 -20.14 -32.92
CA LEU A 695 6.62 -19.05 -33.30
C LEU A 695 7.20 -17.70 -32.85
N GLN A 696 7.82 -17.66 -31.66
CA GLN A 696 8.62 -16.55 -31.14
C GLN A 696 9.96 -16.32 -31.89
N LEU A 697 10.20 -16.95 -33.04
CA LEU A 697 11.25 -16.50 -33.97
C LEU A 697 10.64 -15.57 -35.05
N PRO A 698 11.22 -14.36 -35.25
CA PRO A 698 10.99 -13.57 -36.46
C PRO A 698 11.30 -14.39 -37.72
N GLU A 699 10.61 -14.14 -38.83
CA GLU A 699 10.63 -14.97 -40.05
C GLU A 699 12.06 -15.27 -40.57
N LYS A 700 12.95 -14.27 -40.54
CA LYS A 700 14.39 -14.37 -40.91
C LYS A 700 15.22 -15.36 -40.07
N TYR A 701 14.71 -15.76 -38.91
CA TYR A 701 15.27 -16.78 -38.02
C TYR A 701 14.43 -18.05 -38.00
N ARG A 702 13.09 -17.95 -38.11
CA ARG A 702 12.17 -19.09 -38.19
C ARG A 702 12.51 -20.01 -39.37
N SER A 703 12.83 -19.40 -40.52
CA SER A 703 13.34 -20.08 -41.73
C SER A 703 14.69 -20.78 -41.56
N LYS A 704 15.47 -20.48 -40.50
CA LYS A 704 16.74 -21.16 -40.19
C LYS A 704 16.57 -22.39 -39.29
N VAL A 705 15.36 -22.70 -38.81
CA VAL A 705 15.09 -23.89 -37.98
C VAL A 705 14.92 -25.11 -38.88
N THR A 706 16.04 -25.78 -39.17
CA THR A 706 16.14 -26.86 -40.16
C THR A 706 15.29 -28.09 -39.86
N ASN A 707 14.91 -28.30 -38.59
CA ASN A 707 14.06 -29.41 -38.14
C ASN A 707 12.62 -28.99 -37.77
N SER A 708 12.19 -27.78 -38.17
CA SER A 708 10.85 -27.24 -37.87
C SER A 708 9.70 -28.18 -38.26
N LEU A 709 9.82 -28.93 -39.35
CA LEU A 709 8.81 -29.90 -39.79
C LEU A 709 8.56 -31.02 -38.74
N VAL A 710 9.57 -31.41 -37.97
CA VAL A 710 9.45 -32.40 -36.88
C VAL A 710 8.59 -31.83 -35.76
N LEU A 711 8.82 -30.57 -35.39
CA LEU A 711 8.07 -29.85 -34.37
C LEU A 711 6.61 -29.62 -34.79
N LEU A 712 6.37 -29.26 -36.04
CA LEU A 712 5.02 -29.07 -36.58
C LEU A 712 4.20 -30.37 -36.55
N LYS A 713 4.80 -31.49 -36.98
CA LYS A 713 4.20 -32.83 -36.86
C LYS A 713 3.97 -33.24 -35.41
N ALA A 714 4.90 -32.93 -34.51
CA ALA A 714 4.75 -33.24 -33.10
C ALA A 714 3.56 -32.51 -32.45
N LYS A 715 3.37 -31.22 -32.79
CA LYS A 715 2.19 -30.44 -32.39
C LYS A 715 0.91 -31.02 -32.99
N GLU A 716 0.89 -31.35 -34.29
CA GLU A 716 -0.29 -31.93 -34.96
C GLU A 716 -0.71 -33.29 -34.37
N THR A 717 0.24 -34.14 -33.97
CA THR A 717 -0.03 -35.41 -33.29
C THR A 717 -0.52 -35.19 -31.85
N LEU A 718 0.12 -34.28 -31.11
CA LEU A 718 -0.32 -33.90 -29.76
C LEU A 718 -1.77 -33.36 -29.76
N ASP A 719 -2.12 -32.51 -30.72
CA ASP A 719 -3.48 -31.96 -30.85
C ASP A 719 -4.52 -33.05 -31.13
N LYS A 720 -4.17 -34.10 -31.90
CA LYS A 720 -5.05 -35.26 -32.12
C LYS A 720 -5.21 -36.13 -30.87
N ILE A 721 -4.22 -36.18 -29.99
CA ILE A 721 -4.29 -36.89 -28.71
C ILE A 721 -5.13 -36.09 -27.71
N GLU A 722 -4.86 -34.79 -27.57
CA GLU A 722 -5.61 -33.89 -26.69
C GLU A 722 -7.10 -33.81 -27.06
N ASN A 723 -7.43 -33.68 -28.35
CA ASN A 723 -8.83 -33.67 -28.79
C ASN A 723 -9.57 -34.98 -28.48
N LYS A 724 -8.89 -36.14 -28.51
CA LYS A 724 -9.50 -37.43 -28.08
C LYS A 724 -9.72 -37.47 -26.58
N ILE A 725 -8.72 -37.07 -25.79
CA ILE A 725 -8.79 -37.03 -24.32
C ILE A 725 -9.95 -36.12 -23.88
N ASN A 726 -10.07 -34.93 -24.49
CA ASN A 726 -11.14 -33.99 -24.20
C ASN A 726 -12.52 -34.54 -24.63
N ALA A 727 -12.66 -35.07 -25.85
CA ALA A 727 -13.93 -35.64 -26.31
C ALA A 727 -14.42 -36.82 -25.43
N ILE A 728 -13.51 -37.64 -24.89
CA ILE A 728 -13.86 -38.69 -23.92
C ILE A 728 -14.26 -38.07 -22.58
N ASN A 729 -13.50 -37.11 -22.05
CA ASN A 729 -13.81 -36.42 -20.79
C ASN A 729 -15.18 -35.73 -20.83
N ASP A 730 -15.46 -34.99 -21.89
CA ASP A 730 -16.73 -34.27 -22.10
C ASP A 730 -17.87 -35.27 -22.29
N GLY A 731 -17.65 -36.34 -23.06
CA GLY A 731 -18.64 -37.40 -23.26
C GLY A 731 -18.99 -38.18 -21.98
N ILE A 732 -18.04 -38.35 -21.05
CA ILE A 732 -18.30 -38.88 -19.70
C ILE A 732 -19.05 -37.85 -18.84
N TRP A 733 -18.69 -36.57 -18.89
CA TRP A 733 -19.35 -35.49 -18.15
C TRP A 733 -20.83 -35.31 -18.55
N GLU A 734 -21.18 -35.64 -19.79
CA GLU A 734 -22.56 -35.70 -20.28
C GLU A 734 -23.33 -36.99 -19.90
N LEU A 735 -22.78 -37.88 -19.07
CA LEU A 735 -23.51 -39.00 -18.48
C LEU A 735 -24.17 -38.60 -17.14
N PRO A 736 -25.29 -39.24 -16.74
CA PRO A 736 -25.80 -39.13 -15.38
C PRO A 736 -24.74 -39.42 -14.31
N GLY A 737 -24.52 -38.49 -13.39
CA GLY A 737 -23.44 -38.55 -12.40
C GLY A 737 -23.59 -39.65 -11.34
N ASN A 738 -24.79 -40.21 -11.13
CA ASN A 738 -24.97 -41.42 -10.33
C ASN A 738 -25.15 -42.63 -11.25
N ALA A 739 -24.45 -43.73 -10.93
CA ALA A 739 -24.61 -44.99 -11.68
C ALA A 739 -26.04 -45.56 -11.61
N SER A 740 -26.85 -45.22 -10.60
CA SER A 740 -28.28 -45.57 -10.53
C SER A 740 -29.11 -45.00 -11.68
N ASP A 741 -28.71 -43.84 -12.20
CA ASP A 741 -29.50 -43.03 -13.12
C ASP A 741 -29.18 -43.39 -14.59
N ILE A 742 -28.18 -44.26 -14.78
CA ILE A 742 -27.81 -44.88 -16.05
C ILE A 742 -28.83 -45.96 -16.40
N SER A 743 -29.73 -45.66 -17.33
CA SER A 743 -30.58 -46.66 -18.01
C SER A 743 -30.06 -47.02 -19.40
N LEU A 744 -30.64 -48.07 -20.02
CA LEU A 744 -30.24 -48.63 -21.31
C LEU A 744 -30.19 -47.62 -22.48
N LYS A 745 -30.90 -46.49 -22.39
CA LYS A 745 -30.82 -45.39 -23.37
C LYS A 745 -29.39 -44.80 -23.52
N HIS A 746 -28.50 -45.03 -22.55
CA HIS A 746 -27.10 -44.59 -22.60
C HIS A 746 -26.14 -45.69 -23.10
N LYS A 747 -26.62 -46.92 -23.37
CA LYS A 747 -25.82 -48.11 -23.71
C LYS A 747 -24.80 -47.82 -24.80
N GLU A 748 -25.23 -47.27 -25.93
CA GLU A 748 -24.35 -46.98 -27.08
C GLU A 748 -23.24 -45.98 -26.71
N LYS A 749 -23.58 -44.89 -26.02
CA LYS A 749 -22.64 -43.85 -25.59
C LYS A 749 -21.61 -44.39 -24.60
N VAL A 750 -22.05 -45.15 -23.59
CA VAL A 750 -21.15 -45.78 -22.59
C VAL A 750 -20.22 -46.79 -23.26
N LEU A 751 -20.71 -47.59 -24.21
CA LEU A 751 -19.90 -48.56 -24.94
C LEU A 751 -18.89 -47.88 -25.89
N ASP A 752 -19.28 -46.80 -26.58
CA ASP A 752 -18.35 -46.08 -27.45
C ASP A 752 -17.29 -45.30 -26.65
N LEU A 753 -17.64 -44.69 -25.51
CA LEU A 753 -16.65 -44.06 -24.62
C LEU A 753 -15.61 -45.06 -24.08
N ILE A 754 -16.04 -46.26 -23.67
CA ILE A 754 -15.14 -47.36 -23.28
C ILE A 754 -14.24 -47.80 -24.45
N LYS A 755 -14.79 -47.87 -25.67
CA LYS A 755 -14.04 -48.21 -26.89
C LYS A 755 -13.03 -47.11 -27.27
N GLN A 756 -13.39 -45.84 -27.15
CA GLN A 756 -12.49 -44.71 -27.37
C GLN A 756 -11.37 -44.68 -26.32
N TYR A 757 -11.70 -44.84 -25.03
CA TYR A 757 -10.71 -44.98 -23.95
C TYR A 757 -9.72 -46.13 -24.19
N ASN A 758 -10.22 -47.30 -24.60
CA ASN A 758 -9.36 -48.46 -24.91
C ASN A 758 -8.45 -48.25 -26.13
N SER A 759 -8.72 -47.25 -26.98
CA SER A 759 -7.88 -46.89 -28.13
C SER A 759 -6.72 -45.92 -27.80
N LEU A 760 -6.65 -45.43 -26.57
CA LEU A 760 -5.59 -44.55 -26.07
C LEU A 760 -4.34 -45.36 -25.66
N SER A 761 -3.18 -44.69 -25.57
CA SER A 761 -1.99 -45.30 -24.96
C SER A 761 -2.13 -45.38 -23.44
N ASP A 762 -1.33 -46.23 -22.78
CA ASP A 762 -1.34 -46.37 -21.32
C ASP A 762 -0.71 -45.16 -20.59
N SER A 763 -0.14 -44.21 -21.32
CA SER A 763 0.16 -42.85 -20.83
C SER A 763 -1.09 -41.98 -20.90
N ASP A 764 -1.71 -41.87 -22.08
CA ASP A 764 -2.86 -41.00 -22.35
C ASP A 764 -4.08 -41.33 -21.47
N LYS A 765 -4.32 -42.62 -21.18
CA LYS A 765 -5.41 -43.08 -20.28
C LYS A 765 -5.38 -42.43 -18.89
N LYS A 766 -4.21 -42.03 -18.39
CA LYS A 766 -4.04 -41.37 -17.08
C LYS A 766 -4.63 -39.96 -17.03
N HIS A 767 -4.85 -39.34 -18.20
CA HIS A 767 -5.38 -37.98 -18.34
C HIS A 767 -6.90 -37.96 -18.56
N ILE A 768 -7.54 -39.14 -18.51
CA ILE A 768 -9.00 -39.28 -18.55
C ILE A 768 -9.56 -39.10 -17.14
N LYS A 769 -10.39 -38.06 -17.01
CA LYS A 769 -11.12 -37.71 -15.79
C LYS A 769 -12.38 -38.56 -15.70
N TYR A 770 -12.87 -38.75 -14.47
CA TYR A 770 -14.15 -39.42 -14.20
C TYR A 770 -14.24 -40.87 -14.76
N TYR A 771 -13.11 -41.57 -14.85
CA TYR A 771 -13.05 -42.92 -15.44
C TYR A 771 -13.73 -43.99 -14.57
N ASP A 772 -13.70 -43.87 -13.24
CA ASP A 772 -14.40 -44.80 -12.36
C ASP A 772 -15.92 -44.65 -12.47
N GLU A 773 -16.42 -43.44 -12.78
CA GLU A 773 -17.81 -43.14 -13.09
C GLU A 773 -18.23 -43.77 -14.43
N LEU A 774 -17.40 -43.66 -15.48
CA LEU A 774 -17.62 -44.38 -16.75
C LEU A 774 -17.65 -45.91 -16.56
N LYS A 775 -16.76 -46.43 -15.72
CA LYS A 775 -16.68 -47.85 -15.36
C LYS A 775 -17.90 -48.32 -14.55
N ALA A 776 -18.40 -47.47 -13.64
CA ALA A 776 -19.64 -47.72 -12.91
C ALA A 776 -20.87 -47.69 -13.84
N ALA A 777 -20.92 -46.74 -14.78
CA ALA A 777 -21.96 -46.70 -15.81
C ALA A 777 -21.94 -47.95 -16.70
N LYS A 778 -20.77 -48.43 -17.11
CA LYS A 778 -20.61 -49.71 -17.85
C LYS A 778 -21.13 -50.90 -17.04
N ALA A 779 -20.79 -50.98 -15.75
CA ALA A 779 -21.28 -52.05 -14.87
C ALA A 779 -22.81 -52.02 -14.68
N GLN A 780 -23.43 -50.83 -14.61
CA GLN A 780 -24.88 -50.70 -14.57
C GLN A 780 -25.53 -51.13 -15.90
N ILE A 781 -24.96 -50.76 -17.05
CA ILE A 781 -25.45 -51.23 -18.36
C ILE A 781 -25.38 -52.76 -18.44
N ASP A 782 -24.29 -53.39 -18.00
CA ASP A 782 -24.14 -54.85 -17.98
C ASP A 782 -25.12 -55.54 -17.03
N LYS A 783 -25.47 -54.89 -15.91
CA LYS A 783 -26.52 -55.36 -15.00
C LYS A 783 -27.91 -55.26 -15.64
N LEU A 784 -28.24 -54.10 -16.22
CA LEU A 784 -29.55 -53.86 -16.82
C LEU A 784 -29.84 -54.77 -18.01
N LEU A 785 -28.81 -55.15 -18.78
CA LEU A 785 -28.97 -56.11 -19.87
C LEU A 785 -29.33 -57.51 -19.36
N LYS A 786 -28.71 -57.97 -18.28
CA LYS A 786 -29.10 -59.25 -17.64
C LYS A 786 -30.50 -59.18 -17.02
N GLU A 787 -30.88 -58.04 -16.47
CA GLU A 787 -32.24 -57.78 -16.01
C GLU A 787 -33.24 -57.61 -17.18
N GLU A 788 -32.81 -57.50 -18.42
CA GLU A 788 -33.65 -57.48 -19.62
C GLU A 788 -33.77 -58.89 -20.19
N GLU A 789 -32.64 -59.61 -20.37
CA GLU A 789 -32.56 -61.03 -20.74
C GLU A 789 -33.46 -61.90 -19.85
N ILE A 790 -33.34 -61.80 -18.51
CA ILE A 790 -34.17 -62.56 -17.56
C ILE A 790 -35.67 -62.21 -17.70
N LYS A 791 -36.03 -60.98 -18.09
CA LYS A 791 -37.44 -60.58 -18.30
C LYS A 791 -38.00 -60.98 -19.66
N GLU A 792 -37.15 -61.42 -20.60
CA GLU A 792 -37.58 -62.06 -21.83
C GLU A 792 -37.75 -63.56 -21.60
N GLU A 793 -36.81 -64.21 -20.89
CA GLU A 793 -36.95 -65.61 -20.42
C GLU A 793 -38.22 -65.81 -19.55
N GLU A 794 -38.44 -64.96 -18.54
CA GLU A 794 -39.65 -65.00 -17.69
C GLU A 794 -40.95 -64.75 -18.47
N LYS A 795 -40.91 -64.05 -19.62
CA LYS A 795 -42.10 -63.88 -20.48
C LYS A 795 -42.40 -65.13 -21.28
N GLU A 796 -41.40 -65.74 -21.90
CA GLU A 796 -41.57 -66.99 -22.65
C GLU A 796 -42.09 -68.11 -21.74
N GLU A 797 -41.63 -68.18 -20.49
CA GLU A 797 -42.13 -69.16 -19.52
C GLU A 797 -43.58 -68.85 -19.05
N ASN A 798 -43.96 -67.57 -18.91
CA ASN A 798 -45.33 -67.18 -18.54
C ASN A 798 -46.36 -67.31 -19.68
N GLU A 799 -45.96 -67.22 -20.95
CA GLU A 799 -46.87 -67.56 -22.07
C GLU A 799 -47.10 -69.08 -22.21
N GLY A 800 -46.18 -69.91 -21.68
CA GLY A 800 -46.27 -71.36 -21.68
C GLY A 800 -47.35 -71.98 -20.77
N THR A 801 -47.99 -71.22 -19.88
CA THR A 801 -48.87 -71.76 -18.82
C THR A 801 -50.33 -71.27 -18.87
N LYS A 802 -51.07 -71.63 -19.94
CA LYS A 802 -52.54 -71.53 -19.98
C LYS A 802 -53.23 -72.88 -20.25
N ALA A 803 -53.97 -73.36 -19.25
CA ALA A 803 -54.88 -74.50 -19.34
C ALA A 803 -56.01 -74.35 -18.30
N PRO A 804 -57.18 -75.01 -18.48
CA PRO A 804 -58.04 -74.84 -19.64
C PRO A 804 -59.46 -74.40 -19.23
N ILE A 805 -60.16 -73.65 -20.08
CA ILE A 805 -61.62 -73.41 -19.96
C ILE A 805 -62.32 -74.25 -21.03
N LYS A 806 -63.37 -74.98 -20.64
CA LYS A 806 -64.10 -75.90 -21.52
C LYS A 806 -65.06 -75.18 -22.46
N ASP A 807 -65.05 -75.66 -23.70
CA ASP A 807 -66.19 -75.84 -24.62
C ASP A 807 -67.37 -74.85 -24.58
N SER A 808 -67.60 -74.18 -25.72
CA SER A 808 -68.53 -74.78 -26.70
C SER A 808 -68.55 -74.04 -28.05
N ASN A 809 -68.43 -74.82 -29.14
CA ASN A 809 -69.00 -74.64 -30.49
C ASN A 809 -68.67 -73.32 -31.29
N ASN A 810 -68.44 -73.32 -32.61
CA ASN A 810 -68.61 -74.34 -33.65
C ASN A 810 -67.70 -74.10 -34.90
N SER A 811 -67.62 -75.12 -35.76
CA SER A 811 -67.39 -75.07 -37.23
C SER A 811 -66.10 -74.49 -37.85
N ASN A 812 -65.21 -75.41 -38.26
CA ASN A 812 -64.68 -75.59 -39.63
C ASN A 812 -64.11 -74.39 -40.44
N ASN A 813 -62.78 -74.35 -40.68
CA ASN A 813 -62.21 -75.07 -41.86
C ASN A 813 -60.67 -75.08 -41.97
N SER A 814 -60.19 -76.27 -42.32
CA SER A 814 -58.95 -76.73 -42.98
C SER A 814 -58.26 -75.81 -44.04
N PRO A 815 -57.02 -76.13 -44.52
CA PRO A 815 -55.83 -76.69 -43.82
C PRO A 815 -54.44 -76.24 -44.42
N LYS A 816 -53.33 -76.87 -43.96
CA LYS A 816 -52.04 -77.14 -44.70
C LYS A 816 -51.07 -75.97 -44.98
N THR A 817 -49.76 -76.14 -45.24
CA THR A 817 -48.63 -77.01 -44.74
C THR A 817 -47.34 -76.67 -45.52
N GLY A 818 -46.17 -76.80 -44.88
CA GLY A 818 -44.84 -76.95 -45.54
C GLY A 818 -44.14 -75.67 -46.00
N ASP A 819 -42.86 -75.70 -46.38
CA ASP A 819 -41.80 -76.70 -46.15
C ASP A 819 -40.40 -76.09 -46.51
N GLU A 820 -39.31 -76.84 -46.33
CA GLU A 820 -37.91 -76.42 -46.55
C GLU A 820 -37.53 -76.21 -48.04
N GLY A 821 -36.47 -75.43 -48.36
CA GLY A 821 -36.04 -75.29 -49.78
C GLY A 821 -34.88 -74.36 -50.20
N ILE A 822 -33.66 -74.58 -49.71
CA ILE A 822 -32.42 -74.77 -50.52
C ILE A 822 -32.11 -73.86 -51.78
N VAL A 823 -30.94 -73.17 -51.71
CA VAL A 823 -29.95 -72.84 -52.79
C VAL A 823 -30.11 -71.63 -53.76
N VAL A 824 -29.16 -70.67 -53.59
CA VAL A 824 -28.34 -69.92 -54.58
C VAL A 824 -28.97 -69.35 -55.87
N SER A 825 -28.92 -68.01 -56.02
CA SER A 825 -28.29 -67.33 -57.19
C SER A 825 -28.16 -65.80 -57.08
N ILE A 826 -27.27 -65.25 -57.90
CA ILE A 826 -26.98 -63.82 -58.13
C ILE A 826 -28.11 -63.14 -58.93
N ILE A 827 -28.40 -61.84 -58.68
CA ILE A 827 -28.76 -60.84 -59.72
C ILE A 827 -28.72 -59.41 -59.15
N LEU A 828 -28.35 -58.42 -59.98
CA LEU A 828 -28.44 -56.98 -59.66
C LEU A 828 -29.85 -56.44 -59.94
N PHE A 829 -30.24 -55.34 -59.28
CA PHE A 829 -31.14 -54.36 -59.92
C PHE A 829 -30.74 -52.90 -59.63
N ILE A 830 -31.12 -52.01 -60.54
CA ILE A 830 -30.79 -50.57 -60.57
C ILE A 830 -32.10 -49.79 -60.70
N THR A 831 -32.24 -48.69 -59.93
CA THR A 831 -32.93 -47.40 -60.23
C THR A 831 -33.19 -46.69 -58.88
N SER A 832 -32.89 -45.43 -58.55
CA SER A 832 -32.61 -44.15 -59.24
C SER A 832 -33.78 -43.16 -59.30
N LEU A 833 -33.62 -41.99 -58.68
CA LEU A 833 -34.08 -40.65 -59.14
C LEU A 833 -33.22 -39.60 -58.36
N PHE A 834 -32.43 -38.75 -59.02
CA PHE A 834 -32.68 -37.31 -59.34
C PHE A 834 -32.86 -36.42 -58.08
N MET A 835 -32.29 -35.20 -57.93
CA MET A 835 -31.32 -34.36 -58.69
C MET A 835 -30.76 -33.29 -57.69
N ILE A 836 -30.04 -32.17 -57.93
CA ILE A 836 -29.59 -31.33 -59.08
C ILE A 836 -28.27 -30.61 -58.62
N ILE A 837 -27.20 -30.45 -59.42
CA ILE A 837 -26.74 -29.22 -60.16
C ILE A 837 -26.53 -27.95 -59.27
N PHE A 838 -25.48 -27.12 -59.38
CA PHE A 838 -24.58 -26.77 -60.51
C PHE A 838 -23.06 -26.86 -60.20
N LEU A 839 -22.25 -26.79 -61.26
CA LEU A 839 -20.80 -27.01 -61.30
C LEU A 839 -19.88 -25.82 -61.00
N SER A 840 -18.73 -26.18 -60.41
CA SER A 840 -17.35 -25.72 -60.63
C SER A 840 -17.06 -24.68 -61.74
N LYS A 841 -16.03 -23.85 -61.50
CA LYS A 841 -15.08 -23.45 -62.54
C LYS A 841 -13.63 -23.48 -62.03
N ARG A 842 -12.74 -24.12 -62.80
CA ARG A 842 -11.28 -24.15 -62.56
C ARG A 842 -10.66 -22.77 -62.80
N LYS A 843 -9.57 -22.46 -62.08
CA LYS A 843 -8.29 -22.14 -62.75
C LYS A 843 -7.09 -22.55 -61.89
N LYS A 844 -5.92 -22.50 -62.54
CA LYS A 844 -4.59 -22.98 -62.10
C LYS A 844 -3.58 -21.95 -62.64
N ILE A 845 -2.37 -21.88 -62.05
CA ILE A 845 -1.31 -20.91 -62.37
C ILE A 845 -1.65 -19.52 -61.79
N SER A 846 -0.71 -18.75 -61.22
CA SER A 846 0.74 -19.00 -61.02
C SER A 846 1.07 -19.53 -59.63
#